data_AF-A0A0A1TVT5-F1
#
_entry.id   AF-A0A0A1TVT5-F1
#
_cell.length_a   1.000
_cell.length_b   1.000
_cell.length_c   1.000
_cell.angle_alpha   90.00
_cell.angle_beta   90.00
_cell.angle_gamma   90.00
#
_symmetry.space_group_name_H-M   'P 1'
#
loop_
_entity.id
_entity.type
_entity.pdbx_description
1 polymer ?
#
loop_
_entity_poly.entity_id
_entity_poly.type
_entity_poly.pdbx_seq_one_letter_code
_entity_poly.pdbx_strand_id
1 'polypeptide(L)'
;MLYITLLLFCIIQALSQPVANNLETSVSINTTKVQTELEKKVIPRFQSHIDRITKRLPEIKHQIQLRIQKVTRRLTATKKKIEEIKVNMNRRLQKMDELAKQKTDLKKTIDQLKNSKTDQKYVKTEARYNQIALQWKRNDFIIKKMQGNLSHFVKNQEHLTAMLRRQNKFLKNVDALHATRVKRNTAQIEKIKKLIQKYEKQKSEKLKKQDELNNIKKNGKHQSTHTVSNEIAWYEKKESKASRMMSDMLKAMNTRQAAKSRFKEVKEILTDRMNEIKQKLQIEKSLARRVTIQKKILKKKLKQSQKKNVNTTEKDKIKQQIFDVNKKITGMKKKIRKNTLTLRGLQRRINRANRIYTQKKRSLDLKFTKGQFIELKEEKHMLIGEVRRLEQKYNKMERDVLLGKLESSEKEPLKAVLKALSDELNIQRSRLEKVDLKLTMYFAEKRKKVTERISQLKKKVDITEKRLVMMRRLRGMAEKKVISEKQKGKRKMLLRKIRKMGQQIAAVRRKVASLTHRYRQMIMRSLKAKKRVLRRNLALEKKLKVKLAEFTMRETNYKKSEKLKVLVPQVIRRRNEKQLKLQKIQAKIKLIEQDVQREEAEVKEVRKLIQIEAQMKQNELKQKLTKLAARYEQLRKTKGEGAKEIQKMLKMKILRLRDRYNRKKQIQIKRKRDEGIKKLNTVLQGGVKRIKKVVLLRKRVRQIEAQITEAKKLEDKLSKAQDVKGVEEQIDKKRQELRELVNRLTLKINKIKFVRRKTATSLLRTVGVVRGVFEATINAQEVHRAELVVRQSELDTQLNSSKNSVEQKREIGSKLFDVRNDLERIGTDIFEMKDQISKFTKLVEVATRDVDEEVNEKDKCELCQRIAKVAVKEHAYDAFGRIMTMKNMDKICRRAKHQLECYKSLIEVGKRVYERGTTPYMVCKDINKCN
;
A
#
# COMPACT_ATOMS: atom_id res chain seq x y z
N MET A 1 -2.98 42.07 -9.92
CA MET A 1 -1.80 42.45 -9.10
C MET A 1 -2.19 42.79 -7.66
N LEU A 2 -3.22 43.62 -7.44
CA LEU A 2 -3.75 43.99 -6.11
C LEU A 2 -4.18 42.83 -5.20
N TYR A 3 -4.65 41.71 -5.75
CA TYR A 3 -5.06 40.53 -4.95
C TYR A 3 -3.89 39.72 -4.37
N ILE A 4 -2.71 39.78 -4.98
CA ILE A 4 -1.53 39.02 -4.53
C ILE A 4 -0.80 39.79 -3.43
N THR A 5 -0.79 41.12 -3.51
CA THR A 5 -0.26 41.99 -2.46
C THR A 5 -1.13 41.97 -1.21
N LEU A 6 -2.46 41.94 -1.33
CA LEU A 6 -3.35 41.76 -0.17
C LEU A 6 -3.16 40.41 0.54
N LEU A 7 -2.95 39.33 -0.22
CA LEU A 7 -2.69 37.99 0.32
C LEU A 7 -1.32 37.89 1.01
N LEU A 8 -0.29 38.56 0.45
CA LEU A 8 1.03 38.66 1.08
C LEU A 8 1.00 39.54 2.34
N PHE A 9 0.22 40.63 2.34
CA PHE A 9 0.04 41.48 3.50
C PHE A 9 -0.69 40.74 4.64
N CYS A 10 -1.74 39.97 4.34
CA CYS A 10 -2.41 39.14 5.33
C CYS A 10 -1.52 37.98 5.85
N ILE A 11 -0.65 37.41 5.01
CA ILE A 11 0.32 36.38 5.44
C ILE A 11 1.42 36.99 6.31
N ILE A 12 1.87 38.21 6.01
CA ILE A 12 2.87 38.93 6.80
C ILE A 12 2.26 39.39 8.13
N GLN A 13 1.03 39.93 8.17
CA GLN A 13 0.30 40.21 9.41
C GLN A 13 0.05 38.96 10.27
N ALA A 14 -0.23 37.81 9.64
CA ALA A 14 -0.37 36.53 10.36
C ALA A 14 0.96 35.97 10.88
N LEU A 15 2.11 36.48 10.41
CA LEU A 15 3.45 36.08 10.83
C LEU A 15 4.16 37.12 11.71
N SER A 16 3.70 38.38 11.70
CA SER A 16 4.30 39.51 12.41
C SER A 16 3.55 39.92 13.68
N GLN A 17 2.40 39.32 14.00
CA GLN A 17 1.87 39.42 15.35
C GLN A 17 2.87 38.76 16.32
N PRO A 18 3.40 39.49 17.32
CA PRO A 18 4.01 38.82 18.45
C PRO A 18 2.96 37.85 18.99
N VAL A 19 3.40 36.67 19.41
CA VAL A 19 2.55 35.69 20.10
C VAL A 19 2.17 36.29 21.45
N ALA A 20 1.32 37.32 21.43
CA ALA A 20 0.41 37.63 22.50
C ALA A 20 -0.38 36.35 22.72
N ASN A 21 -0.32 35.87 23.94
CA ASN A 21 -0.95 34.66 24.38
C ASN A 21 -2.35 34.57 23.78
N ASN A 22 -2.60 33.50 23.02
CA ASN A 22 -3.94 32.97 22.92
C ASN A 22 -4.39 32.71 24.35
N LEU A 23 -5.07 33.69 24.93
CA LEU A 23 -6.15 33.53 25.89
C LEU A 23 -7.17 32.64 25.22
N GLU A 24 -6.84 31.34 25.14
CA GLU A 24 -7.82 30.28 25.05
C GLU A 24 -8.72 30.48 26.26
N THR A 25 -9.89 31.06 26.02
CA THR A 25 -11.11 31.00 26.84
C THR A 25 -10.90 30.09 28.04
N SER A 26 -10.51 30.69 29.16
CA SER A 26 -10.27 30.00 30.42
C SER A 26 -11.61 29.57 30.99
N VAL A 27 -12.17 28.49 30.46
CA VAL A 27 -13.02 27.62 31.28
C VAL A 27 -12.10 27.17 32.41
N SER A 28 -12.25 27.77 33.59
CA SER A 28 -11.48 27.40 34.77
C SER A 28 -11.76 25.92 35.05
N ILE A 29 -10.78 25.08 34.73
CA ILE A 29 -10.89 23.65 35.02
C ILE A 29 -10.76 23.55 36.53
N ASN A 30 -11.83 23.17 37.22
CA ASN A 30 -11.76 22.86 38.65
C ASN A 30 -10.94 21.57 38.84
N THR A 31 -9.63 21.73 38.97
CA THR A 31 -8.63 20.65 38.98
C THR A 31 -8.71 19.78 40.23
N THR A 32 -9.07 20.36 41.38
CA THR A 32 -9.31 19.63 42.63
C THR A 32 -10.53 18.70 42.52
N LYS A 33 -11.61 19.15 41.87
CA LYS A 33 -12.77 18.30 41.53
C LYS A 33 -12.40 17.18 40.56
N VAL A 34 -11.59 17.48 39.54
CA VAL A 34 -11.13 16.47 38.58
C VAL A 34 -10.22 15.42 39.23
N GLN A 35 -9.29 15.84 40.10
CA GLN A 35 -8.41 14.95 40.86
C GLN A 35 -9.21 14.03 41.78
N THR A 36 -10.10 14.60 42.59
CA THR A 36 -10.97 13.83 43.50
C THR A 36 -11.88 12.85 42.75
N GLU A 37 -12.44 13.22 41.59
CA GLU A 37 -13.21 12.27 40.77
C GLU A 37 -12.34 11.14 40.21
N LEU A 38 -11.12 11.43 39.78
CA LEU A 38 -10.19 10.40 39.29
C LEU A 38 -9.77 9.43 40.42
N GLU A 39 -9.45 9.97 41.60
CA GLU A 39 -8.99 9.21 42.77
C GLU A 39 -10.12 8.45 43.47
N LYS A 40 -11.20 9.13 43.83
CA LYS A 40 -12.28 8.55 44.64
C LYS A 40 -13.32 7.79 43.81
N LYS A 41 -13.49 8.10 42.51
CA LYS A 41 -14.49 7.42 41.65
C LYS A 41 -13.87 6.53 40.59
N VAL A 42 -12.83 6.95 39.87
CA VAL A 42 -12.32 6.19 38.71
C VAL A 42 -11.35 5.07 39.10
N ILE A 43 -10.37 5.34 39.98
CA ILE A 43 -9.41 4.32 40.45
C ILE A 43 -10.12 3.15 41.17
N PRO A 44 -11.01 3.38 42.15
CA PRO A 44 -11.80 2.33 42.81
C PRO A 44 -12.64 1.49 41.85
N ARG A 45 -13.18 2.08 40.77
CA ARG A 45 -13.90 1.31 39.74
C ARG A 45 -13.00 0.29 39.03
N PHE A 46 -11.72 0.63 38.80
CA PHE A 46 -10.76 -0.30 38.20
C PHE A 46 -10.32 -1.37 39.19
N GLN A 47 -10.10 -1.03 40.45
CA GLN A 47 -9.79 -1.97 41.54
C GLN A 47 -10.93 -2.97 41.73
N SER A 48 -12.16 -2.50 41.95
CA SER A 48 -13.37 -3.33 42.03
C SER A 48 -13.58 -4.23 40.80
N HIS A 49 -13.12 -3.81 39.62
CA HIS A 49 -13.19 -4.64 38.41
C HIS A 49 -12.08 -5.69 38.35
N ILE A 50 -10.88 -5.40 38.87
CA ILE A 50 -9.82 -6.40 39.08
C ILE A 50 -10.34 -7.46 40.04
N ASP A 51 -10.86 -7.06 41.20
CA ASP A 51 -11.35 -8.00 42.23
C ASP A 51 -12.48 -8.88 41.70
N ARG A 52 -13.45 -8.31 40.97
CA ARG A 52 -14.52 -9.07 40.32
C ARG A 52 -14.02 -10.06 39.26
N ILE A 53 -12.95 -9.73 38.55
CA ILE A 53 -12.36 -10.62 37.54
C ILE A 53 -11.60 -11.76 38.23
N THR A 54 -10.87 -11.45 39.31
CA THR A 54 -10.13 -12.42 40.11
C THR A 54 -11.07 -13.39 40.82
N LYS A 55 -12.11 -12.88 41.50
CA LYS A 55 -13.13 -13.71 42.18
C LYS A 55 -13.89 -14.65 41.23
N ARG A 56 -14.15 -14.23 39.99
CA ARG A 56 -14.85 -15.07 38.98
C ARG A 56 -13.96 -16.08 38.26
N LEU A 57 -12.64 -16.03 38.44
CA LEU A 57 -11.72 -16.92 37.73
C LEU A 57 -11.96 -18.41 38.06
N PRO A 58 -12.11 -18.81 39.34
CA PRO A 58 -12.39 -20.20 39.71
C PRO A 58 -13.73 -20.68 39.16
N GLU A 59 -14.80 -19.88 39.28
CA GLU A 59 -16.13 -20.18 38.75
C GLU A 59 -16.11 -20.45 37.24
N ILE A 60 -15.40 -19.61 36.48
CA ILE A 60 -15.29 -19.76 35.02
C ILE A 60 -14.52 -21.04 34.67
N LYS A 61 -13.43 -21.34 35.37
CA LYS A 61 -12.67 -22.59 35.19
C LYS A 61 -13.54 -23.81 35.46
N HIS A 62 -14.26 -23.81 36.57
CA HIS A 62 -15.16 -24.88 36.96
C HIS A 62 -16.29 -25.10 35.91
N GLN A 63 -16.94 -24.02 35.45
CA GLN A 63 -17.97 -24.12 34.40
C GLN A 63 -17.43 -24.69 33.07
N ILE A 64 -16.18 -24.38 32.71
CA ILE A 64 -15.54 -24.93 31.51
C ILE A 64 -15.22 -26.41 31.71
N GLN A 65 -14.71 -26.80 32.88
CA GLN A 65 -14.45 -28.20 33.23
C GLN A 65 -15.73 -29.05 33.18
N LEU A 66 -16.84 -28.57 33.75
CA LEU A 66 -18.15 -29.24 33.65
C LEU A 66 -18.60 -29.44 32.20
N ARG A 67 -18.34 -28.46 31.32
CA ARG A 67 -18.64 -28.57 29.89
C ARG A 67 -17.74 -29.60 29.19
N ILE A 68 -16.46 -29.63 29.53
CA ILE A 68 -15.51 -30.62 29.02
C ILE A 68 -15.99 -32.02 29.42
N GLN A 69 -16.29 -32.26 30.69
CA GLN A 69 -16.81 -33.54 31.19
C GLN A 69 -18.08 -33.97 30.44
N LYS A 70 -19.06 -33.06 30.27
CA LYS A 70 -20.29 -33.35 29.50
C LYS A 70 -20.01 -33.73 28.04
N VAL A 71 -19.05 -33.07 27.38
CA VAL A 71 -18.65 -33.38 26.00
C VAL A 71 -17.89 -34.71 25.94
N THR A 72 -17.02 -34.99 26.91
CA THR A 72 -16.29 -36.26 27.03
C THR A 72 -17.26 -37.43 27.16
N ARG A 73 -18.23 -37.37 28.08
CA ARG A 73 -19.26 -38.42 28.26
C ARG A 73 -20.07 -38.66 26.97
N ARG A 74 -20.42 -37.60 26.23
CA ARG A 74 -21.10 -37.74 24.93
C ARG A 74 -20.20 -38.36 23.87
N LEU A 75 -18.91 -38.04 23.86
CA LEU A 75 -17.95 -38.59 22.93
C LEU A 75 -17.73 -40.09 23.17
N THR A 76 -17.59 -40.51 24.43
CA THR A 76 -17.44 -41.94 24.78
C THR A 76 -18.70 -42.74 24.42
N ALA A 77 -19.90 -42.23 24.74
CA ALA A 77 -21.16 -42.85 24.33
C ALA A 77 -21.30 -42.97 22.79
N THR A 78 -20.84 -41.94 22.05
CA THR A 78 -20.86 -41.98 20.58
C THR A 78 -19.87 -43.00 20.01
N LYS A 79 -18.69 -43.15 20.62
CA LYS A 79 -17.70 -44.16 20.25
C LYS A 79 -18.23 -45.58 20.47
N LYS A 80 -18.83 -45.86 21.63
CA LYS A 80 -19.46 -47.16 21.91
C LYS A 80 -20.52 -47.53 20.86
N LYS A 81 -21.42 -46.59 20.52
CA LYS A 81 -22.43 -46.79 19.47
C LYS A 81 -21.85 -47.04 18.08
N ILE A 82 -20.70 -46.43 17.76
CA ILE A 82 -20.01 -46.69 16.49
C ILE A 82 -19.51 -48.13 16.43
N GLU A 83 -18.88 -48.61 17.50
CA GLU A 83 -18.40 -50.00 17.57
C GLU A 83 -19.55 -51.01 17.56
N GLU A 84 -20.62 -50.77 18.31
CA GLU A 84 -21.84 -51.61 18.27
C GLU A 84 -22.42 -51.72 16.84
N ILE A 85 -22.47 -50.61 16.09
CA ILE A 85 -22.96 -50.63 14.70
C ILE A 85 -22.00 -51.39 13.79
N LYS A 86 -20.68 -51.25 13.96
CA LYS A 86 -19.69 -52.00 13.17
C LYS A 86 -19.81 -53.50 13.39
N VAL A 87 -19.86 -53.95 14.65
CA VAL A 87 -20.01 -55.37 15.00
C VAL A 87 -21.30 -55.94 14.41
N ASN A 88 -22.44 -55.24 14.57
CA ASN A 88 -23.71 -55.68 14.02
C ASN A 88 -23.74 -55.70 12.48
N MET A 89 -23.06 -54.75 11.84
CA MET A 89 -22.93 -54.71 10.39
C MET A 89 -22.10 -55.89 9.87
N ASN A 90 -20.99 -56.23 10.54
CA ASN A 90 -20.17 -57.38 10.19
C ASN A 90 -20.93 -58.70 10.33
N ARG A 91 -21.68 -58.90 11.43
CA ARG A 91 -22.56 -60.07 11.60
C ARG A 91 -23.60 -60.20 10.48
N ARG A 92 -24.12 -59.08 9.97
CA ARG A 92 -25.10 -59.06 8.87
C ARG A 92 -24.45 -59.30 7.50
N LEU A 93 -23.20 -58.88 7.32
CA LEU A 93 -22.42 -59.17 6.12
C LEU A 93 -22.10 -60.66 6.02
N GLN A 94 -21.66 -61.29 7.12
CA GLN A 94 -21.45 -62.75 7.17
C GLN A 94 -22.72 -63.53 6.76
N LYS A 95 -23.88 -63.17 7.33
CA LYS A 95 -25.18 -63.75 6.92
C LYS A 95 -25.54 -63.49 5.45
N MET A 96 -25.11 -62.37 4.87
CA MET A 96 -25.32 -62.09 3.45
C MET A 96 -24.45 -62.97 2.57
N ASP A 97 -23.22 -63.25 2.99
CA ASP A 97 -22.28 -64.12 2.28
C ASP A 97 -22.74 -65.58 2.32
N GLU A 98 -23.23 -66.05 3.47
CA GLU A 98 -23.88 -67.36 3.63
C GLU A 98 -25.11 -67.50 2.70
N LEU A 99 -26.01 -66.53 2.72
CA LEU A 99 -27.19 -66.52 1.83
C LEU A 99 -26.79 -66.39 0.35
N ALA A 100 -25.67 -65.74 0.03
CA ALA A 100 -25.17 -65.63 -1.34
C ALA A 100 -24.68 -66.99 -1.85
N LYS A 101 -23.95 -67.75 -1.03
CA LYS A 101 -23.53 -69.13 -1.35
C LYS A 101 -24.75 -70.04 -1.57
N GLN A 102 -25.69 -70.06 -0.62
CA GLN A 102 -26.93 -70.85 -0.76
C GLN A 102 -27.72 -70.46 -2.00
N LYS A 103 -27.76 -69.16 -2.34
CA LYS A 103 -28.40 -68.67 -3.56
C LYS A 103 -27.69 -69.13 -4.83
N THR A 104 -26.35 -69.17 -4.85
CA THR A 104 -25.61 -69.67 -6.02
C THR A 104 -25.77 -71.17 -6.19
N ASP A 105 -25.78 -71.92 -5.09
CA ASP A 105 -25.93 -73.38 -5.13
C ASP A 105 -27.33 -73.77 -5.62
N LEU A 106 -28.39 -73.17 -5.04
CA LEU A 106 -29.76 -73.36 -5.52
C LEU A 106 -29.95 -72.92 -6.97
N LYS A 107 -29.23 -71.89 -7.42
CA LYS A 107 -29.30 -71.47 -8.83
C LYS A 107 -28.72 -72.53 -9.76
N LYS A 108 -27.57 -73.13 -9.40
CA LYS A 108 -26.98 -74.24 -10.15
C LYS A 108 -27.96 -75.43 -10.23
N THR A 109 -28.61 -75.76 -9.12
CA THR A 109 -29.63 -76.83 -9.09
C THR A 109 -30.85 -76.51 -9.95
N ILE A 110 -31.34 -75.25 -9.91
CA ILE A 110 -32.44 -74.79 -10.78
C ILE A 110 -32.02 -74.84 -12.26
N ASP A 111 -30.79 -74.44 -12.58
CA ASP A 111 -30.28 -74.47 -13.95
C ASP A 111 -30.11 -75.91 -14.47
N GLN A 112 -29.84 -76.90 -13.61
CA GLN A 112 -29.84 -78.33 -13.94
C GLN A 112 -31.24 -78.91 -14.14
N LEU A 113 -32.23 -78.43 -13.39
CA LEU A 113 -33.63 -78.91 -13.42
C LEU A 113 -34.51 -78.17 -14.46
N LYS A 114 -33.92 -77.27 -15.27
CA LYS A 114 -34.67 -76.36 -16.17
C LYS A 114 -35.46 -77.04 -17.28
N ASN A 115 -35.12 -78.28 -17.61
CA ASN A 115 -35.76 -79.04 -18.69
C ASN A 115 -37.01 -79.82 -18.22
N SER A 116 -37.23 -79.98 -16.91
CA SER A 116 -38.42 -80.61 -16.32
C SER A 116 -39.25 -79.61 -15.49
N LYS A 117 -39.76 -78.57 -16.15
CA LYS A 117 -40.50 -77.46 -15.49
C LYS A 117 -41.78 -77.89 -14.73
N THR A 118 -42.27 -79.11 -14.99
CA THR A 118 -43.44 -79.71 -14.34
C THR A 118 -43.10 -80.51 -13.07
N ASP A 119 -41.82 -80.71 -12.75
CA ASP A 119 -41.41 -81.45 -11.55
C ASP A 119 -41.67 -80.64 -10.27
N GLN A 120 -42.34 -81.26 -9.28
CA GLN A 120 -42.50 -80.69 -7.95
C GLN A 120 -41.17 -80.29 -7.29
N LYS A 121 -40.06 -80.98 -7.63
CA LYS A 121 -38.71 -80.65 -7.15
C LYS A 121 -38.22 -79.29 -7.65
N TYR A 122 -38.49 -78.95 -8.91
CA TYR A 122 -38.15 -77.64 -9.50
C TYR A 122 -38.92 -76.51 -8.80
N VAL A 123 -40.25 -76.65 -8.64
CA VAL A 123 -41.10 -75.65 -7.99
C VAL A 123 -40.67 -75.40 -6.54
N LYS A 124 -40.35 -76.46 -5.78
CA LYS A 124 -39.85 -76.35 -4.39
C LYS A 124 -38.49 -75.64 -4.31
N THR A 125 -37.56 -75.93 -5.22
CA THR A 125 -36.23 -75.27 -5.24
C THR A 125 -36.32 -73.81 -5.69
N GLU A 126 -37.17 -73.49 -6.66
CA GLU A 126 -37.43 -72.11 -7.10
C GLU A 126 -38.07 -71.26 -6.00
N ALA A 127 -39.05 -71.80 -5.27
CA ALA A 127 -39.65 -71.14 -4.11
C ALA A 127 -38.60 -70.85 -3.01
N ARG A 128 -37.72 -71.82 -2.71
CA ARG A 128 -36.64 -71.68 -1.73
C ARG A 128 -35.59 -70.65 -2.16
N TYR A 129 -35.23 -70.63 -3.45
CA TYR A 129 -34.35 -69.60 -4.04
C TYR A 129 -34.94 -68.20 -3.88
N ASN A 130 -36.23 -68.03 -4.20
CA ASN A 130 -36.92 -66.75 -4.07
C ASN A 130 -37.00 -66.27 -2.62
N GLN A 131 -37.21 -67.18 -1.66
CA GLN A 131 -37.20 -66.88 -0.24
C GLN A 131 -35.83 -66.38 0.24
N ILE A 132 -34.74 -67.07 -0.15
CA ILE A 132 -33.36 -66.68 0.18
C ILE A 132 -32.98 -65.36 -0.50
N ALA A 133 -33.35 -65.16 -1.76
CA ALA A 133 -33.11 -63.90 -2.47
C ALA A 133 -33.83 -62.71 -1.80
N LEU A 134 -35.02 -62.94 -1.23
CA LEU A 134 -35.78 -61.92 -0.50
C LEU A 134 -35.17 -61.62 0.87
N GLN A 135 -34.66 -62.63 1.59
CA GLN A 135 -33.89 -62.45 2.83
C GLN A 135 -32.58 -61.68 2.58
N TRP A 136 -31.87 -62.00 1.50
CA TRP A 136 -30.66 -61.29 1.07
C TRP A 136 -30.95 -59.80 0.79
N LYS A 137 -32.00 -59.50 0.02
CA LYS A 137 -32.44 -58.11 -0.23
C LYS A 137 -32.81 -57.35 1.07
N ARG A 138 -33.44 -58.03 2.04
CA ARG A 138 -33.76 -57.45 3.36
C ARG A 138 -32.48 -57.11 4.15
N ASN A 139 -31.50 -58.02 4.16
CA ASN A 139 -30.23 -57.80 4.84
C ASN A 139 -29.41 -56.66 4.18
N ASP A 140 -29.35 -56.57 2.84
CA ASP A 140 -28.73 -55.46 2.12
C ASP A 140 -29.35 -54.10 2.50
N PHE A 141 -30.68 -54.03 2.59
CA PHE A 141 -31.38 -52.81 3.03
C PHE A 141 -31.01 -52.41 4.47
N ILE A 142 -30.94 -53.39 5.39
CA ILE A 142 -30.55 -53.16 6.78
C ILE A 142 -29.10 -52.66 6.87
N ILE A 143 -28.17 -53.27 6.11
CA ILE A 143 -26.76 -52.86 6.05
C ILE A 143 -26.65 -51.42 5.52
N LYS A 144 -27.35 -51.06 4.44
CA LYS A 144 -27.38 -49.67 3.92
C LYS A 144 -27.89 -48.67 4.95
N LYS A 145 -28.89 -49.05 5.76
CA LYS A 145 -29.39 -48.22 6.87
C LYS A 145 -28.36 -48.08 7.99
N MET A 146 -27.66 -49.16 8.35
CA MET A 146 -26.57 -49.16 9.32
C MET A 146 -25.38 -48.31 8.86
N GLN A 147 -24.97 -48.39 7.60
CA GLN A 147 -23.94 -47.53 6.99
C GLN A 147 -24.30 -46.04 7.06
N GLY A 148 -25.58 -45.71 6.82
CA GLY A 148 -26.10 -44.35 6.98
C GLY A 148 -25.97 -43.84 8.43
N ASN A 149 -26.33 -44.68 9.41
CA ASN A 149 -26.20 -44.38 10.83
C ASN A 149 -24.74 -44.24 11.26
N LEU A 150 -23.86 -45.14 10.80
CA LEU A 150 -22.41 -45.10 11.04
C LEU A 150 -21.80 -43.78 10.57
N SER A 151 -22.11 -43.36 9.33
CA SER A 151 -21.64 -42.07 8.77
C SER A 151 -22.12 -40.87 9.60
N HIS A 152 -23.35 -40.93 10.13
CA HIS A 152 -23.90 -39.89 10.99
C HIS A 152 -23.16 -39.82 12.35
N PHE A 153 -22.93 -40.97 13.00
CA PHE A 153 -22.24 -41.01 14.29
C PHE A 153 -20.76 -40.65 14.18
N VAL A 154 -20.06 -41.07 13.13
CA VAL A 154 -18.65 -40.67 12.87
C VAL A 154 -18.52 -39.15 12.72
N LYS A 155 -19.42 -38.50 11.95
CA LYS A 155 -19.45 -37.03 11.85
C LYS A 155 -19.74 -36.36 13.19
N ASN A 156 -20.59 -36.97 14.02
CA ASN A 156 -20.88 -36.46 15.36
C ASN A 156 -19.67 -36.60 16.29
N GLN A 157 -18.93 -37.72 16.21
CA GLN A 157 -17.67 -37.94 16.93
C GLN A 157 -16.64 -36.85 16.57
N GLU A 158 -16.38 -36.61 15.28
CA GLU A 158 -15.47 -35.56 14.81
C GLU A 158 -15.85 -34.17 15.36
N HIS A 159 -17.15 -33.85 15.33
CA HIS A 159 -17.67 -32.60 15.87
C HIS A 159 -17.45 -32.47 17.39
N LEU A 160 -17.73 -33.53 18.16
CA LEU A 160 -17.52 -33.56 19.60
C LEU A 160 -16.02 -33.46 19.96
N THR A 161 -15.15 -34.16 19.23
CA THR A 161 -13.69 -34.06 19.40
C THR A 161 -13.19 -32.64 19.10
N ALA A 162 -13.68 -32.00 18.04
CA ALA A 162 -13.35 -30.61 17.74
C ALA A 162 -13.85 -29.62 18.81
N MET A 163 -15.03 -29.88 19.39
CA MET A 163 -15.58 -29.09 20.49
C MET A 163 -14.71 -29.22 21.75
N LEU A 164 -14.31 -30.44 22.10
CA LEU A 164 -13.43 -30.74 23.24
C LEU A 164 -12.07 -30.03 23.10
N ARG A 165 -11.43 -30.13 21.92
CA ARG A 165 -10.17 -29.41 21.61
C ARG A 165 -10.30 -27.91 21.82
N ARG A 166 -11.42 -27.30 21.41
CA ARG A 166 -11.68 -25.86 21.61
C ARG A 166 -11.85 -25.50 23.08
N GLN A 167 -12.57 -26.32 23.85
CA GLN A 167 -12.80 -26.09 25.27
C GLN A 167 -11.50 -26.26 26.09
N ASN A 168 -10.71 -27.30 25.82
CA ASN A 168 -9.39 -27.49 26.43
C ASN A 168 -8.43 -26.34 26.10
N LYS A 169 -8.41 -25.89 24.84
CA LYS A 169 -7.64 -24.71 24.44
C LYS A 169 -8.14 -23.45 25.15
N PHE A 170 -9.44 -23.29 25.34
CA PHE A 170 -9.99 -22.15 26.06
C PHE A 170 -9.56 -22.19 27.52
N LEU A 171 -9.67 -23.33 28.21
CA LEU A 171 -9.24 -23.55 29.59
C LEU A 171 -7.77 -23.13 29.79
N LYS A 172 -6.86 -23.62 28.93
CA LYS A 172 -5.42 -23.24 28.96
C LYS A 172 -5.17 -21.74 28.77
N ASN A 173 -6.08 -21.03 28.09
CA ASN A 173 -5.93 -19.60 27.81
C ASN A 173 -6.66 -18.70 28.82
N VAL A 174 -7.44 -19.25 29.75
CA VAL A 174 -8.20 -18.43 30.71
C VAL A 174 -7.24 -17.62 31.59
N ASP A 175 -6.17 -18.24 32.08
CA ASP A 175 -5.18 -17.59 32.93
C ASP A 175 -4.42 -16.48 32.21
N ALA A 176 -4.00 -16.73 30.96
CA ALA A 176 -3.38 -15.72 30.12
C ALA A 176 -4.32 -14.52 29.84
N LEU A 177 -5.61 -14.78 29.62
CA LEU A 177 -6.63 -13.74 29.44
C LEU A 177 -6.91 -12.96 30.72
N HIS A 178 -6.91 -13.64 31.87
CA HIS A 178 -7.03 -13.04 33.20
C HIS A 178 -5.85 -12.10 33.46
N ALA A 179 -4.62 -12.61 33.40
CA ALA A 179 -3.39 -11.84 33.60
C ALA A 179 -3.32 -10.62 32.66
N THR A 180 -3.70 -10.78 31.39
CA THR A 180 -3.76 -9.66 30.44
C THR A 180 -4.79 -8.59 30.85
N ARG A 181 -5.93 -8.98 31.43
CA ARG A 181 -6.97 -8.03 31.87
C ARG A 181 -6.56 -7.30 33.14
N VAL A 182 -5.99 -8.02 34.11
CA VAL A 182 -5.44 -7.43 35.35
C VAL A 182 -4.35 -6.42 34.98
N LYS A 183 -3.31 -6.85 34.25
CA LYS A 183 -2.21 -5.97 33.81
C LYS A 183 -2.67 -4.71 33.10
N ARG A 184 -3.72 -4.80 32.27
CA ARG A 184 -4.29 -3.61 31.58
C ARG A 184 -5.00 -2.66 32.53
N ASN A 185 -5.76 -3.17 33.50
CA ASN A 185 -6.46 -2.32 34.47
C ASN A 185 -5.46 -1.69 35.44
N THR A 186 -4.47 -2.45 35.92
CA THR A 186 -3.37 -1.94 36.76
C THR A 186 -2.59 -0.84 36.05
N ALA A 187 -2.21 -1.03 34.78
CA ALA A 187 -1.53 -0.01 33.99
C ALA A 187 -2.37 1.27 33.77
N GLN A 188 -3.71 1.19 33.78
CA GLN A 188 -4.57 2.37 33.72
C GLN A 188 -4.60 3.11 35.06
N ILE A 189 -4.64 2.39 36.18
CA ILE A 189 -4.53 2.97 37.52
C ILE A 189 -3.21 3.71 37.67
N GLU A 190 -2.08 3.07 37.33
CA GLU A 190 -0.75 3.70 37.37
C GLU A 190 -0.67 4.94 36.48
N LYS A 191 -1.31 4.90 35.30
CA LYS A 191 -1.33 6.05 34.39
C LYS A 191 -2.08 7.23 35.00
N ILE A 192 -3.20 6.99 35.68
CA ILE A 192 -3.96 8.04 36.38
C ILE A 192 -3.10 8.60 37.53
N LYS A 193 -2.52 7.73 38.38
CA LYS A 193 -1.63 8.14 39.47
C LYS A 193 -0.46 8.99 39.00
N LYS A 194 0.21 8.61 37.89
CA LYS A 194 1.31 9.39 37.31
C LYS A 194 0.90 10.75 36.77
N LEU A 195 -0.34 10.90 36.28
CA LEU A 195 -0.83 12.21 35.81
C LEU A 195 -1.12 13.14 36.99
N ILE A 196 -1.68 12.60 38.06
CA ILE A 196 -1.93 13.32 39.31
C ILE A 196 -0.59 13.78 39.92
N GLN A 197 0.36 12.85 40.11
CA GLN A 197 1.70 13.17 40.62
C GLN A 197 2.42 14.21 39.76
N LYS A 198 2.26 14.16 38.44
CA LYS A 198 2.85 15.14 37.52
C LYS A 198 2.25 16.54 37.72
N TYR A 199 0.93 16.62 37.92
CA TYR A 199 0.25 17.88 38.22
C TYR A 199 0.69 18.42 39.58
N GLU A 200 0.70 17.60 40.63
CA GLU A 200 1.12 17.98 41.99
C GLU A 200 2.56 18.50 42.01
N LYS A 201 3.47 17.80 41.31
CA LYS A 201 4.86 18.23 41.18
C LYS A 201 5.00 19.58 40.47
N GLN A 202 4.23 19.81 39.39
CA GLN A 202 4.27 21.07 38.66
C GLN A 202 3.68 22.23 39.46
N LYS A 203 2.60 21.97 40.22
CA LYS A 203 1.99 22.92 41.13
C LYS A 203 2.93 23.30 42.26
N SER A 204 3.64 22.33 42.86
CA SER A 204 4.61 22.59 43.93
C SER A 204 5.86 23.30 43.43
N GLU A 205 6.38 22.95 42.24
CA GLU A 205 7.49 23.67 41.60
C GLU A 205 7.10 25.12 41.27
N LYS A 206 5.86 25.37 40.81
CA LYS A 206 5.32 26.73 40.62
C LYS A 206 5.32 27.51 41.93
N LEU A 207 4.73 26.94 43.00
CA LEU A 207 4.62 27.58 44.31
C LEU A 207 6.01 27.97 44.86
N LYS A 208 6.98 27.03 44.82
CA LYS A 208 8.36 27.31 45.24
C LYS A 208 8.99 28.48 44.49
N LYS A 209 8.75 28.59 43.18
CA LYS A 209 9.24 29.71 42.36
C LYS A 209 8.50 31.01 42.63
N GLN A 210 7.24 30.93 43.02
CA GLN A 210 6.45 32.08 43.43
C GLN A 210 6.91 32.64 44.78
N ASP A 211 7.23 31.76 45.73
CA ASP A 211 7.84 32.12 47.01
C ASP A 211 9.24 32.72 46.83
N GLU A 212 10.05 32.14 45.93
CA GLU A 212 11.36 32.69 45.54
C GLU A 212 11.22 34.10 44.94
N LEU A 213 10.22 34.33 44.07
CA LEU A 213 9.93 35.65 43.52
C LEU A 213 9.51 36.65 44.60
N ASN A 214 8.68 36.24 45.55
CA ASN A 214 8.22 37.10 46.64
C ASN A 214 9.39 37.49 47.56
N ASN A 215 10.31 36.56 47.84
CA ASN A 215 11.51 36.84 48.62
C ASN A 215 12.49 37.76 47.88
N ILE A 216 12.65 37.59 46.57
CA ILE A 216 13.47 38.49 45.74
C ILE A 216 12.88 39.91 45.70
N LYS A 217 11.55 40.03 45.59
CA LYS A 217 10.85 41.33 45.59
C LYS A 217 11.02 42.07 46.91
N LYS A 218 11.05 41.36 48.04
CA LYS A 218 11.36 41.95 49.37
C LYS A 218 12.80 42.45 49.49
N ASN A 219 13.74 41.86 48.74
CA ASN A 219 15.18 42.17 48.82
C ASN A 219 15.70 43.13 47.73
N GLY A 220 14.81 43.82 46.98
CA GLY A 220 15.19 44.92 46.07
C GLY A 220 15.97 44.57 44.79
N LYS A 221 16.16 43.29 44.44
CA LYS A 221 16.93 42.88 43.24
C LYS A 221 16.05 42.74 41.99
N HIS A 222 15.99 43.76 41.14
CA HIS A 222 15.13 43.79 39.95
C HIS A 222 15.51 42.78 38.83
N GLN A 223 16.79 42.52 38.55
CA GLN A 223 17.18 41.62 37.44
C GLN A 223 16.80 40.14 37.67
N SER A 224 16.77 39.66 38.93
CA SER A 224 16.37 38.29 39.26
C SER A 224 14.85 38.08 39.25
N THR A 225 14.05 39.14 39.32
CA THR A 225 12.58 39.03 39.26
C THR A 225 12.07 38.57 37.88
N HIS A 226 12.71 39.02 36.80
CA HIS A 226 12.26 38.71 35.42
C HIS A 226 12.55 37.25 35.03
N THR A 227 13.67 36.68 35.44
CA THR A 227 14.00 35.26 35.21
C THR A 227 13.07 34.34 35.99
N VAL A 228 12.83 34.60 37.28
CA VAL A 228 11.93 33.78 38.10
C VAL A 228 10.47 33.92 37.63
N SER A 229 10.04 35.11 37.20
CA SER A 229 8.71 35.32 36.60
C SER A 229 8.51 34.46 35.33
N ASN A 230 9.52 34.38 34.45
CA ASN A 230 9.47 33.50 33.27
C ASN A 230 9.43 32.01 33.63
N GLU A 231 10.10 31.60 34.71
CA GLU A 231 10.02 30.23 35.23
C GLU A 231 8.63 29.90 35.78
N ILE A 232 7.99 30.84 36.51
CA ILE A 232 6.61 30.70 36.98
C ILE A 232 5.67 30.51 35.78
N ALA A 233 5.75 31.37 34.75
CA ALA A 233 4.93 31.26 33.54
C ALA A 233 5.14 29.92 32.80
N TRP A 234 6.36 29.38 32.83
CA TRP A 234 6.66 28.06 32.27
C TRP A 234 6.03 26.91 33.07
N TYR A 235 6.08 26.98 34.41
CA TYR A 235 5.42 26.01 35.28
C TYR A 235 3.89 26.12 35.20
N GLU A 236 3.32 27.31 35.08
CA GLU A 236 1.88 27.55 34.84
C GLU A 236 1.40 26.91 33.53
N LYS A 237 2.16 27.06 32.46
CA LYS A 237 1.85 26.44 31.17
C LYS A 237 1.89 24.91 31.26
N LYS A 238 2.82 24.37 32.05
CA LYS A 238 2.93 22.93 32.30
C LYS A 238 1.78 22.41 33.16
N GLU A 239 1.45 23.12 34.23
CA GLU A 239 0.34 22.83 35.14
C GLU A 239 -0.98 22.82 34.37
N SER A 240 -1.29 23.89 33.62
CA SER A 240 -2.49 24.00 32.77
C SER A 240 -2.59 22.83 31.78
N LYS A 241 -1.46 22.41 31.19
CA LYS A 241 -1.42 21.25 30.31
C LYS A 241 -1.72 19.94 31.04
N ALA A 242 -1.15 19.72 32.24
CA ALA A 242 -1.45 18.54 33.04
C ALA A 242 -2.94 18.50 33.47
N SER A 243 -3.49 19.65 33.87
CA SER A 243 -4.90 19.86 34.21
C SER A 243 -5.85 19.48 33.07
N ARG A 244 -5.56 19.93 31.85
CA ARG A 244 -6.31 19.55 30.65
C ARG A 244 -6.23 18.05 30.38
N MET A 245 -5.06 17.43 30.54
CA MET A 245 -4.89 15.99 30.34
C MET A 245 -5.69 15.16 31.36
N MET A 246 -5.76 15.60 32.62
CA MET A 246 -6.59 14.97 33.64
C MET A 246 -8.09 15.10 33.31
N SER A 247 -8.53 16.30 32.91
CA SER A 247 -9.91 16.56 32.48
C SER A 247 -10.32 15.73 31.27
N ASP A 248 -9.47 15.66 30.24
CA ASP A 248 -9.68 14.83 29.06
C ASP A 248 -9.71 13.34 29.40
N MET A 249 -8.87 12.90 30.34
CA MET A 249 -8.87 11.53 30.84
C MET A 249 -10.22 11.17 31.49
N LEU A 250 -10.68 12.02 32.41
CA LEU A 250 -11.96 11.85 33.10
C LEU A 250 -13.14 11.87 32.12
N LYS A 251 -13.20 12.86 31.21
CA LYS A 251 -14.23 12.95 30.16
C LYS A 251 -14.28 11.70 29.31
N ALA A 252 -13.14 11.21 28.84
CA ALA A 252 -13.09 10.01 27.99
C ALA A 252 -13.45 8.73 28.76
N MET A 253 -13.08 8.59 30.04
CA MET A 253 -13.50 7.49 30.91
C MET A 253 -15.02 7.50 31.12
N ASN A 254 -15.61 8.66 31.42
CA ASN A 254 -17.05 8.83 31.59
C ASN A 254 -17.82 8.57 30.28
N THR A 255 -17.32 9.08 29.15
CA THR A 255 -17.90 8.83 27.82
C THR A 255 -17.86 7.34 27.47
N ARG A 256 -16.76 6.64 27.81
CA ARG A 256 -16.63 5.19 27.61
C ARG A 256 -17.60 4.41 28.49
N GLN A 257 -17.79 4.83 29.73
CA GLN A 257 -18.73 4.22 30.67
C GLN A 257 -20.18 4.39 30.17
N ALA A 258 -20.58 5.60 29.78
CA ALA A 258 -21.89 5.88 29.19
C ALA A 258 -22.14 5.10 27.89
N ALA A 259 -21.12 4.95 27.04
CA ALA A 259 -21.22 4.12 25.84
C ALA A 259 -21.37 2.62 26.17
N LYS A 260 -20.81 2.17 27.31
CA LYS A 260 -20.90 0.78 27.78
C LYS A 260 -22.26 0.48 28.42
N SER A 261 -22.83 1.40 29.21
CA SER A 261 -24.18 1.25 29.78
C SER A 261 -25.24 1.20 28.68
N ARG A 262 -25.27 2.19 27.78
CA ARG A 262 -26.17 2.20 26.61
C ARG A 262 -26.05 0.94 25.75
N PHE A 263 -24.83 0.40 25.59
CA PHE A 263 -24.64 -0.86 24.87
C PHE A 263 -25.21 -2.06 25.63
N LYS A 264 -25.09 -2.11 26.96
CA LYS A 264 -25.65 -3.18 27.78
C LYS A 264 -27.18 -3.17 27.69
N GLU A 265 -27.81 -2.04 27.95
CA GLU A 265 -29.26 -1.85 27.87
C GLU A 265 -29.82 -2.30 26.51
N VAL A 266 -29.26 -1.76 25.41
CA VAL A 266 -29.68 -2.13 24.05
C VAL A 266 -29.45 -3.62 23.77
N LYS A 267 -28.35 -4.20 24.29
CA LYS A 267 -28.06 -5.62 24.08
C LYS A 267 -29.05 -6.50 24.85
N GLU A 268 -29.39 -6.14 26.08
CA GLU A 268 -30.32 -6.86 26.95
C GLU A 268 -31.71 -6.93 26.32
N ILE A 269 -32.30 -5.77 26.02
CA ILE A 269 -33.60 -5.64 25.32
C ILE A 269 -33.63 -6.47 24.02
N LEU A 270 -32.57 -6.39 23.20
CA LEU A 270 -32.50 -7.16 21.96
C LEU A 270 -32.28 -8.66 22.17
N THR A 271 -31.66 -9.06 23.28
CA THR A 271 -31.41 -10.47 23.62
C THR A 271 -32.68 -11.12 24.16
N ASP A 272 -33.45 -10.41 24.98
CA ASP A 272 -34.72 -10.90 25.53
C ASP A 272 -35.74 -11.11 24.41
N ARG A 273 -35.90 -10.11 23.55
CA ARG A 273 -36.71 -10.23 22.32
C ARG A 273 -36.21 -11.33 21.38
N MET A 274 -34.91 -11.61 21.37
CA MET A 274 -34.36 -12.73 20.59
C MET A 274 -34.73 -14.08 21.21
N ASN A 275 -34.76 -14.19 22.55
CA ASN A 275 -35.15 -15.40 23.26
C ASN A 275 -36.64 -15.69 23.11
N GLU A 276 -37.50 -14.68 23.22
CA GLU A 276 -38.93 -14.79 22.91
C GLU A 276 -39.18 -15.34 21.49
N ILE A 277 -38.50 -14.78 20.48
CA ILE A 277 -38.66 -15.23 19.10
C ILE A 277 -38.12 -16.65 18.91
N LYS A 278 -37.06 -17.05 19.63
CA LYS A 278 -36.58 -18.43 19.60
C LYS A 278 -37.63 -19.41 20.14
N GLN A 279 -38.27 -19.07 21.26
CA GLN A 279 -39.35 -19.87 21.85
C GLN A 279 -40.54 -19.96 20.89
N LYS A 280 -41.03 -18.82 20.36
CA LYS A 280 -42.10 -18.80 19.34
C LYS A 280 -41.76 -19.66 18.12
N LEU A 281 -40.53 -19.59 17.63
CA LEU A 281 -40.07 -20.37 16.48
C LEU A 281 -39.90 -21.86 16.78
N GLN A 282 -39.64 -22.25 18.03
CA GLN A 282 -39.64 -23.64 18.48
C GLN A 282 -41.07 -24.21 18.50
N ILE A 283 -42.02 -23.46 19.06
CA ILE A 283 -43.45 -23.82 19.08
C ILE A 283 -44.01 -23.94 17.66
N GLU A 284 -43.76 -22.95 16.79
CA GLU A 284 -44.27 -23.00 15.41
C GLU A 284 -43.68 -24.17 14.60
N LYS A 285 -42.42 -24.55 14.86
CA LYS A 285 -41.79 -25.72 14.22
C LYS A 285 -42.37 -27.04 14.73
N SER A 286 -42.69 -27.15 16.01
CA SER A 286 -43.32 -28.36 16.55
C SER A 286 -44.74 -28.53 16.02
N LEU A 287 -45.53 -27.44 15.97
CA LEU A 287 -46.86 -27.42 15.36
C LEU A 287 -46.80 -27.78 13.87
N ALA A 288 -45.87 -27.20 13.10
CA ALA A 288 -45.70 -27.55 11.69
C ALA A 288 -45.37 -29.03 11.49
N ARG A 289 -44.61 -29.66 12.40
CA ARG A 289 -44.35 -31.11 12.37
C ARG A 289 -45.62 -31.91 12.64
N ARG A 290 -46.40 -31.56 13.67
CA ARG A 290 -47.69 -32.22 14.00
C ARG A 290 -48.66 -32.19 12.81
N VAL A 291 -48.84 -31.01 12.18
CA VAL A 291 -49.71 -30.87 11.00
C VAL A 291 -49.16 -31.61 9.77
N THR A 292 -47.84 -31.69 9.61
CA THR A 292 -47.24 -32.50 8.53
C THR A 292 -47.46 -34.01 8.75
N ILE A 293 -47.49 -34.46 10.03
CA ILE A 293 -47.83 -35.83 10.39
C ILE A 293 -49.32 -36.10 10.11
N GLN A 294 -50.22 -35.20 10.50
CA GLN A 294 -51.66 -35.27 10.17
C GLN A 294 -51.88 -35.41 8.66
N LYS A 295 -51.18 -34.61 7.83
CA LYS A 295 -51.21 -34.76 6.37
C LYS A 295 -50.80 -36.15 5.90
N LYS A 296 -49.77 -36.76 6.51
CA LYS A 296 -49.31 -38.11 6.15
C LYS A 296 -50.34 -39.17 6.53
N ILE A 297 -51.01 -39.01 7.67
CA ILE A 297 -52.10 -39.90 8.12
C ILE A 297 -53.27 -39.80 7.13
N LEU A 298 -53.73 -38.59 6.80
CA LEU A 298 -54.80 -38.38 5.82
C LEU A 298 -54.44 -38.94 4.43
N LYS A 299 -53.19 -38.76 3.98
CA LYS A 299 -52.74 -39.38 2.72
C LYS A 299 -52.70 -40.90 2.76
N LYS A 300 -52.43 -41.52 3.92
CA LYS A 300 -52.52 -42.97 4.08
C LYS A 300 -53.99 -43.43 4.07
N LYS A 301 -54.88 -42.73 4.77
CA LYS A 301 -56.33 -42.97 4.76
C LYS A 301 -56.92 -42.82 3.34
N LEU A 302 -56.50 -41.82 2.57
CA LEU A 302 -56.89 -41.65 1.17
C LEU A 302 -56.44 -42.84 0.29
N LYS A 303 -55.21 -43.34 0.50
CA LYS A 303 -54.71 -44.51 -0.24
C LYS A 303 -55.42 -45.81 0.17
N GLN A 304 -55.89 -45.93 1.40
CA GLN A 304 -56.64 -47.09 1.88
C GLN A 304 -58.10 -47.07 1.38
N SER A 305 -58.77 -45.92 1.40
CA SER A 305 -60.11 -45.72 0.81
C SER A 305 -60.13 -45.79 -0.72
N GLN A 306 -58.99 -45.62 -1.38
CA GLN A 306 -58.83 -45.91 -2.82
C GLN A 306 -58.68 -47.41 -3.13
N LYS A 307 -58.31 -48.23 -2.15
CA LYS A 307 -58.13 -49.68 -2.31
C LYS A 307 -59.36 -50.52 -1.90
N LYS A 308 -60.23 -49.97 -1.03
CA LYS A 308 -61.54 -50.54 -0.71
C LYS A 308 -62.59 -49.78 -1.55
N ASN A 309 -63.62 -50.45 -2.09
CA ASN A 309 -64.73 -49.82 -2.83
C ASN A 309 -65.61 -48.96 -1.90
N VAL A 310 -65.06 -47.86 -1.40
CA VAL A 310 -65.72 -46.94 -0.48
C VAL A 310 -66.28 -45.74 -1.24
N ASN A 311 -67.47 -45.27 -0.79
CA ASN A 311 -68.27 -44.17 -1.32
C ASN A 311 -67.45 -42.92 -1.72
N THR A 312 -67.84 -42.29 -2.83
CA THR A 312 -67.22 -41.10 -3.44
C THR A 312 -67.20 -39.89 -2.50
N THR A 313 -68.23 -39.72 -1.68
CA THR A 313 -68.38 -38.63 -0.70
C THR A 313 -67.32 -38.62 0.41
N GLU A 314 -66.89 -39.80 0.91
CA GLU A 314 -65.80 -39.88 1.89
C GLU A 314 -64.43 -39.53 1.30
N LYS A 315 -64.18 -39.92 0.04
CA LYS A 315 -62.94 -39.60 -0.67
C LYS A 315 -62.78 -38.09 -0.86
N ASP A 316 -63.87 -37.38 -1.16
CA ASP A 316 -63.86 -35.93 -1.34
C ASP A 316 -63.75 -35.18 -0.01
N LYS A 317 -64.40 -35.65 1.08
CA LYS A 317 -64.16 -35.15 2.45
C LYS A 317 -62.68 -35.25 2.85
N ILE A 318 -62.02 -36.38 2.55
CA ILE A 318 -60.58 -36.56 2.85
C ILE A 318 -59.70 -35.64 1.97
N LYS A 319 -60.04 -35.43 0.69
CA LYS A 319 -59.33 -34.48 -0.18
C LYS A 319 -59.45 -33.04 0.33
N GLN A 320 -60.65 -32.62 0.76
CA GLN A 320 -60.91 -31.31 1.37
C GLN A 320 -60.06 -31.11 2.64
N GLN A 321 -60.03 -32.10 3.53
CA GLN A 321 -59.19 -32.07 4.74
C GLN A 321 -57.69 -31.99 4.40
N ILE A 322 -57.22 -32.68 3.35
CA ILE A 322 -55.83 -32.57 2.87
C ILE A 322 -55.54 -31.16 2.33
N PHE A 323 -56.50 -30.53 1.65
CA PHE A 323 -56.40 -29.16 1.15
C PHE A 323 -56.28 -28.16 2.31
N ASP A 324 -57.14 -28.25 3.33
CA ASP A 324 -57.09 -27.38 4.50
C ASP A 324 -55.80 -27.54 5.31
N VAL A 325 -55.35 -28.79 5.47
CA VAL A 325 -54.06 -29.10 6.09
C VAL A 325 -52.90 -28.53 5.26
N ASN A 326 -52.99 -28.52 3.93
CA ASN A 326 -52.00 -27.85 3.08
C ASN A 326 -51.99 -26.34 3.29
N LYS A 327 -53.16 -25.70 3.33
CA LYS A 327 -53.33 -24.27 3.61
C LYS A 327 -52.71 -23.90 4.96
N LYS A 328 -52.98 -24.68 6.01
CA LYS A 328 -52.37 -24.58 7.36
C LYS A 328 -50.84 -24.72 7.30
N ILE A 329 -50.29 -25.71 6.58
CA ILE A 329 -48.84 -25.88 6.41
C ILE A 329 -48.20 -24.68 5.71
N THR A 330 -48.81 -24.12 4.67
CA THR A 330 -48.31 -22.91 4.00
C THR A 330 -48.34 -21.70 4.93
N GLY A 331 -49.39 -21.53 5.74
CA GLY A 331 -49.48 -20.50 6.78
C GLY A 331 -48.36 -20.61 7.81
N MET A 332 -48.13 -21.82 8.35
CA MET A 332 -47.04 -22.08 9.31
C MET A 332 -45.66 -21.86 8.69
N LYS A 333 -45.43 -22.26 7.43
CA LYS A 333 -44.17 -21.98 6.72
C LYS A 333 -43.92 -20.47 6.57
N LYS A 334 -44.97 -19.68 6.30
CA LYS A 334 -44.87 -18.21 6.25
C LYS A 334 -44.51 -17.63 7.62
N LYS A 335 -45.16 -18.07 8.71
CA LYS A 335 -44.86 -17.65 10.11
C LYS A 335 -43.42 -18.00 10.53
N ILE A 336 -43.00 -19.25 10.32
CA ILE A 336 -41.61 -19.70 10.60
C ILE A 336 -40.60 -18.86 9.81
N ARG A 337 -40.88 -18.57 8.53
CA ARG A 337 -40.01 -17.72 7.70
C ARG A 337 -39.92 -16.30 8.25
N LYS A 338 -41.06 -15.69 8.65
CA LYS A 338 -41.12 -14.35 9.27
C LYS A 338 -40.26 -14.32 10.54
N ASN A 339 -40.48 -15.22 11.48
CA ASN A 339 -39.73 -15.29 12.74
C ASN A 339 -38.23 -15.59 12.54
N THR A 340 -37.87 -16.43 11.56
CA THR A 340 -36.46 -16.68 11.20
C THR A 340 -35.78 -15.41 10.65
N LEU A 341 -36.50 -14.60 9.87
CA LEU A 341 -36.00 -13.32 9.37
C LEU A 341 -35.87 -12.29 10.51
N THR A 342 -36.84 -12.22 11.42
CA THR A 342 -36.79 -11.34 12.59
C THR A 342 -35.61 -11.68 13.50
N LEU A 343 -35.35 -12.96 13.76
CA LEU A 343 -34.20 -13.43 14.54
C LEU A 343 -32.87 -13.03 13.89
N ARG A 344 -32.75 -13.15 12.56
CA ARG A 344 -31.59 -12.64 11.81
C ARG A 344 -31.49 -11.11 11.90
N GLY A 345 -32.61 -10.39 11.90
CA GLY A 345 -32.69 -8.94 12.07
C GLY A 345 -32.17 -8.48 13.43
N LEU A 346 -32.65 -9.09 14.51
CA LEU A 346 -32.21 -8.81 15.89
C LEU A 346 -30.72 -9.10 16.06
N GLN A 347 -30.22 -10.23 15.56
CA GLN A 347 -28.79 -10.54 15.60
C GLN A 347 -27.94 -9.49 14.86
N ARG A 348 -28.43 -8.94 13.74
CA ARG A 348 -27.76 -7.84 13.04
C ARG A 348 -27.77 -6.56 13.86
N ARG A 349 -28.87 -6.23 14.55
CA ARG A 349 -28.98 -5.05 15.43
C ARG A 349 -28.00 -5.14 16.60
N ILE A 350 -27.92 -6.29 17.28
CA ILE A 350 -26.92 -6.55 18.35
C ILE A 350 -25.49 -6.38 17.80
N ASN A 351 -25.21 -6.93 16.61
CA ASN A 351 -23.89 -6.79 15.99
C ASN A 351 -23.57 -5.34 15.60
N ARG A 352 -24.56 -4.54 15.18
CA ARG A 352 -24.37 -3.11 14.90
C ARG A 352 -24.08 -2.34 16.19
N ALA A 353 -24.84 -2.56 17.25
CA ALA A 353 -24.61 -1.94 18.56
C ALA A 353 -23.19 -2.23 19.08
N ASN A 354 -22.73 -3.49 18.95
CA ASN A 354 -21.37 -3.88 19.32
C ASN A 354 -20.30 -3.18 18.45
N ARG A 355 -20.55 -3.01 17.14
CA ARG A 355 -19.64 -2.24 16.26
C ARG A 355 -19.56 -0.77 16.67
N ILE A 356 -20.68 -0.14 16.97
CA ILE A 356 -20.73 1.27 17.41
C ILE A 356 -19.95 1.43 18.73
N TYR A 357 -20.20 0.56 19.72
CA TYR A 357 -19.47 0.57 20.98
C TYR A 357 -17.96 0.35 20.78
N THR A 358 -17.56 -0.65 19.99
CA THR A 358 -16.14 -0.92 19.71
C THR A 358 -15.45 0.21 18.93
N GLN A 359 -16.18 0.90 18.05
CA GLN A 359 -15.66 2.09 17.34
C GLN A 359 -15.45 3.26 18.31
N LYS A 360 -16.44 3.57 19.17
CA LYS A 360 -16.31 4.61 20.21
C LYS A 360 -15.17 4.30 21.18
N LYS A 361 -15.02 3.04 21.60
CA LYS A 361 -13.90 2.59 22.43
C LYS A 361 -12.55 2.85 21.75
N ARG A 362 -12.42 2.45 20.47
CA ARG A 362 -11.17 2.64 19.71
C ARG A 362 -10.85 4.10 19.45
N SER A 363 -11.84 4.96 19.18
CA SER A 363 -11.59 6.38 18.96
C SER A 363 -11.07 7.06 20.22
N LEU A 364 -11.60 6.70 21.39
CA LEU A 364 -11.11 7.20 22.68
C LEU A 364 -9.67 6.71 22.96
N ASP A 365 -9.40 5.41 22.81
CA ASP A 365 -8.05 4.84 22.96
C ASP A 365 -7.04 5.47 21.97
N LEU A 366 -7.48 5.79 20.74
CA LEU A 366 -6.66 6.47 19.72
C LEU A 366 -6.36 7.93 20.08
N LYS A 367 -7.32 8.66 20.68
CA LYS A 367 -7.08 10.04 21.16
C LYS A 367 -5.98 10.05 22.23
N PHE A 368 -6.04 9.14 23.20
CA PHE A 368 -5.01 9.03 24.24
C PHE A 368 -3.64 8.65 23.71
N THR A 369 -3.56 7.66 22.82
CA THR A 369 -2.27 7.24 22.24
C THR A 369 -1.69 8.29 21.29
N LYS A 370 -2.54 9.09 20.63
CA LYS A 370 -2.10 10.24 19.84
C LYS A 370 -1.58 11.37 20.73
N GLY A 371 -2.23 11.65 21.87
CA GLY A 371 -1.77 12.61 22.88
C GLY A 371 -0.38 12.27 23.41
N GLN A 372 -0.19 11.04 23.90
CA GLN A 372 1.12 10.55 24.37
C GLN A 372 2.21 10.63 23.28
N PHE A 373 1.84 10.38 22.02
CA PHE A 373 2.77 10.49 20.91
C PHE A 373 3.16 11.95 20.59
N ILE A 374 2.22 12.88 20.74
CA ILE A 374 2.47 14.32 20.59
C ILE A 374 3.39 14.78 21.73
N GLU A 375 3.12 14.37 22.96
CA GLU A 375 3.98 14.66 24.11
C GLU A 375 5.41 14.15 23.91
N LEU A 376 5.58 12.89 23.51
CA LEU A 376 6.91 12.34 23.23
C LEU A 376 7.64 13.08 22.09
N LYS A 377 6.90 13.63 21.13
CA LYS A 377 7.48 14.44 20.06
C LYS A 377 7.90 15.81 20.53
N GLU A 378 7.08 16.47 21.33
CA GLU A 378 7.39 17.77 21.93
C GLU A 378 8.57 17.65 22.89
N GLU A 379 8.57 16.63 23.76
CA GLU A 379 9.69 16.28 24.64
C GLU A 379 10.97 16.05 23.83
N LYS A 380 10.90 15.26 22.75
CA LYS A 380 12.02 15.10 21.83
C LYS A 380 12.53 16.43 21.26
N HIS A 381 11.62 17.31 20.83
CA HIS A 381 12.01 18.60 20.25
C HIS A 381 12.68 19.52 21.27
N MET A 382 12.15 19.56 22.49
CA MET A 382 12.74 20.29 23.62
C MET A 382 14.13 19.76 23.96
N LEU A 383 14.28 18.45 24.16
CA LEU A 383 15.56 17.81 24.46
C LEU A 383 16.60 18.03 23.36
N ILE A 384 16.19 18.02 22.07
CA ILE A 384 17.09 18.37 20.97
C ILE A 384 17.56 19.83 21.07
N GLY A 385 16.68 20.75 21.47
CA GLY A 385 17.01 22.15 21.70
C GLY A 385 17.98 22.33 22.85
N GLU A 386 17.70 21.70 24.00
CA GLU A 386 18.55 21.73 25.20
C GLU A 386 19.94 21.12 24.93
N VAL A 387 20.00 19.93 24.32
CA VAL A 387 21.28 19.30 23.95
C VAL A 387 22.08 20.21 23.01
N ARG A 388 21.44 20.90 22.06
CA ARG A 388 22.14 21.85 21.18
C ARG A 388 22.67 23.06 21.93
N ARG A 389 21.88 23.63 22.85
CA ARG A 389 22.29 24.77 23.68
C ARG A 389 23.47 24.40 24.59
N LEU A 390 23.38 23.26 25.28
CA LEU A 390 24.46 22.73 26.12
C LEU A 390 25.71 22.40 25.28
N GLU A 391 25.55 21.77 24.11
CA GLU A 391 26.66 21.55 23.19
C GLU A 391 27.31 22.88 22.77
N GLN A 392 26.54 23.93 22.47
CA GLN A 392 27.07 25.26 22.13
C GLN A 392 27.80 25.92 23.31
N LYS A 393 27.22 25.86 24.52
CA LYS A 393 27.81 26.45 25.73
C LYS A 393 29.13 25.75 26.09
N TYR A 394 29.13 24.43 26.14
CA TYR A 394 30.34 23.62 26.36
C TYR A 394 31.43 23.97 25.33
N ASN A 395 31.04 24.04 24.06
CA ASN A 395 31.93 24.36 22.95
C ASN A 395 32.51 25.78 22.99
N LYS A 396 31.77 26.74 23.54
CA LYS A 396 32.24 28.11 23.75
C LYS A 396 33.26 28.13 24.90
N MET A 397 32.90 27.57 26.05
CA MET A 397 33.79 27.57 27.22
C MET A 397 35.09 26.80 27.00
N GLU A 398 35.02 25.62 26.35
CA GLU A 398 36.23 24.87 25.97
C GLU A 398 37.14 25.71 25.06
N ARG A 399 36.57 26.57 24.20
CA ARG A 399 37.34 27.47 23.34
C ARG A 399 38.01 28.59 24.14
N ASP A 400 37.28 29.18 25.08
CA ASP A 400 37.77 30.29 25.90
C ASP A 400 38.91 29.83 26.83
N VAL A 401 38.78 28.63 27.42
CA VAL A 401 39.83 27.96 28.21
C VAL A 401 41.08 27.68 27.36
N LEU A 402 40.91 27.13 26.16
CA LEU A 402 42.03 26.81 25.27
C LEU A 402 42.74 28.06 24.72
N LEU A 403 42.04 29.18 24.52
CA LEU A 403 42.65 30.41 24.03
C LEU A 403 43.38 31.23 25.12
N GLY A 404 43.34 30.79 26.39
CA GLY A 404 44.02 31.48 27.48
C GLY A 404 43.51 32.91 27.72
N LYS A 405 42.27 33.22 27.33
CA LYS A 405 41.65 34.57 27.48
C LYS A 405 41.35 34.97 28.94
N LEU A 406 41.79 34.18 29.90
CA LEU A 406 41.42 34.23 31.31
C LEU A 406 42.68 33.96 32.14
N GLU A 407 42.79 34.66 33.28
CA GLU A 407 43.95 34.60 34.18
C GLU A 407 44.12 33.19 34.83
N SER A 408 45.30 32.90 35.37
CA SER A 408 45.64 31.59 35.96
C SER A 408 44.73 31.19 37.13
N SER A 409 44.24 32.14 37.92
CA SER A 409 43.32 31.96 39.05
C SER A 409 41.90 31.53 38.66
N GLU A 410 41.44 31.85 37.44
CA GLU A 410 40.07 31.55 36.97
C GLU A 410 39.94 30.17 36.27
N LYS A 411 41.06 29.49 35.98
CA LYS A 411 41.09 28.25 35.18
C LYS A 411 40.58 27.01 35.91
N GLU A 412 40.81 26.89 37.22
CA GLU A 412 40.32 25.77 38.05
C GLU A 412 38.80 25.68 38.16
N PRO A 413 38.06 26.76 38.53
CA PRO A 413 36.61 26.72 38.59
C PRO A 413 35.99 26.43 37.21
N LEU A 414 36.60 26.88 36.12
CA LEU A 414 36.13 26.59 34.76
C LEU A 414 36.25 25.11 34.35
N LYS A 415 37.26 24.37 34.84
CA LYS A 415 37.35 22.91 34.65
C LYS A 415 36.19 22.20 35.35
N ALA A 416 35.82 22.63 36.56
CA ALA A 416 34.66 22.11 37.27
C ALA A 416 33.35 22.41 36.52
N VAL A 417 33.18 23.63 35.99
CA VAL A 417 32.00 23.99 35.19
C VAL A 417 31.96 23.22 33.86
N LEU A 418 33.09 22.95 33.21
CA LEU A 418 33.16 22.09 32.01
C LEU A 418 32.74 20.64 32.32
N LYS A 419 33.15 20.10 33.47
CA LYS A 419 32.74 18.77 33.94
C LYS A 419 31.23 18.73 34.20
N ALA A 420 30.70 19.73 34.93
CA ALA A 420 29.27 19.85 35.18
C ALA A 420 28.45 19.96 33.88
N LEU A 421 28.90 20.77 32.90
CA LEU A 421 28.25 20.85 31.59
C LEU A 421 28.31 19.52 30.83
N SER A 422 29.42 18.79 30.92
CA SER A 422 29.55 17.46 30.31
C SER A 422 28.55 16.47 30.91
N ASP A 423 28.43 16.43 32.23
CA ASP A 423 27.52 15.53 32.95
C ASP A 423 26.05 15.86 32.63
N GLU A 424 25.69 17.14 32.62
CA GLU A 424 24.35 17.58 32.24
C GLU A 424 24.01 17.20 30.78
N LEU A 425 24.98 17.37 29.87
CA LEU A 425 24.83 17.01 28.47
C LEU A 425 24.65 15.49 28.30
N ASN A 426 25.35 14.68 29.10
CA ASN A 426 25.16 13.23 29.14
C ASN A 426 23.78 12.83 29.68
N ILE A 427 23.32 13.49 30.75
CA ILE A 427 21.96 13.28 31.30
C ILE A 427 20.91 13.58 30.23
N GLN A 428 20.99 14.73 29.54
CA GLN A 428 20.02 15.09 28.51
C GLN A 428 20.10 14.20 27.28
N ARG A 429 21.30 13.76 26.86
CA ARG A 429 21.48 12.74 25.81
C ARG A 429 20.80 11.43 26.18
N SER A 430 20.96 10.94 27.41
CA SER A 430 20.32 9.71 27.88
C SER A 430 18.78 9.81 27.87
N ARG A 431 18.24 10.98 28.25
CA ARG A 431 16.80 11.26 28.19
C ARG A 431 16.30 11.27 26.75
N LEU A 432 17.02 11.94 25.86
CA LEU A 432 16.71 11.98 24.43
C LEU A 432 16.71 10.57 23.82
N GLU A 433 17.67 9.74 24.17
CA GLU A 433 17.73 8.34 23.73
C GLU A 433 16.55 7.51 24.24
N LYS A 434 16.15 7.67 25.52
CA LYS A 434 14.94 7.02 26.07
C LYS A 434 13.66 7.44 25.34
N VAL A 435 13.51 8.72 25.02
CA VAL A 435 12.36 9.23 24.25
C VAL A 435 12.39 8.70 22.81
N ASP A 436 13.56 8.67 22.18
CA ASP A 436 13.74 8.10 20.84
C ASP A 436 13.47 6.59 20.81
N LEU A 437 13.85 5.85 21.85
CA LEU A 437 13.50 4.44 22.02
C LEU A 437 11.98 4.26 22.10
N LYS A 438 11.28 5.05 22.93
CA LYS A 438 9.81 4.98 23.05
C LYS A 438 9.11 5.29 21.71
N LEU A 439 9.57 6.32 20.99
CA LEU A 439 9.04 6.66 19.66
C LEU A 439 9.33 5.57 18.62
N THR A 440 10.53 4.99 18.63
CA THR A 440 10.91 3.92 17.70
C THR A 440 10.13 2.65 17.99
N MET A 441 9.92 2.27 19.26
CA MET A 441 9.05 1.16 19.66
C MET A 441 7.61 1.35 19.17
N TYR A 442 7.04 2.55 19.32
CA TYR A 442 5.70 2.86 18.80
C TYR A 442 5.61 2.66 17.27
N PHE A 443 6.60 3.15 16.52
CA PHE A 443 6.64 2.95 15.07
C PHE A 443 6.92 1.50 14.69
N ALA A 444 7.73 0.77 15.45
CA ALA A 444 8.02 -0.64 15.24
C ALA A 444 6.75 -1.49 15.44
N GLU A 445 5.96 -1.23 16.48
CA GLU A 445 4.69 -1.93 16.70
C GLU A 445 3.69 -1.65 15.56
N LYS A 446 3.65 -0.40 15.08
CA LYS A 446 2.82 -0.03 13.92
C LYS A 446 3.29 -0.74 12.64
N ARG A 447 4.60 -0.89 12.43
CA ARG A 447 5.18 -1.66 11.32
C ARG A 447 4.85 -3.15 11.43
N LYS A 448 5.01 -3.76 12.61
CA LYS A 448 4.61 -5.15 12.90
C LYS A 448 3.13 -5.41 12.58
N LYS A 449 2.24 -4.51 12.99
CA LYS A 449 0.81 -4.60 12.63
C LYS A 449 0.55 -4.52 11.12
N VAL A 450 1.36 -3.77 10.38
CA VAL A 450 1.26 -3.70 8.91
C VAL A 450 1.78 -4.98 8.28
N THR A 451 2.93 -5.51 8.70
CA THR A 451 3.50 -6.77 8.17
C THR A 451 2.59 -7.96 8.47
N GLU A 452 2.02 -8.05 9.66
CA GLU A 452 0.99 -9.05 10.02
C GLU A 452 -0.25 -8.94 9.14
N ARG A 453 -0.70 -7.71 8.82
CA ARG A 453 -1.83 -7.52 7.89
C ARG A 453 -1.46 -7.96 6.47
N ILE A 454 -0.24 -7.69 6.00
CA ILE A 454 0.24 -8.16 4.69
C ILE A 454 0.23 -9.70 4.66
N SER A 455 0.79 -10.37 5.68
CA SER A 455 0.84 -11.83 5.74
C SER A 455 -0.55 -12.47 5.85
N GLN A 456 -1.45 -11.89 6.65
CA GLN A 456 -2.84 -12.33 6.74
C GLN A 456 -3.61 -12.13 5.42
N LEU A 457 -3.33 -11.06 4.69
CA LEU A 457 -3.93 -10.84 3.37
C LEU A 457 -3.40 -11.85 2.36
N LYS A 458 -2.09 -12.14 2.34
CA LYS A 458 -1.48 -13.18 1.49
C LYS A 458 -2.15 -14.53 1.74
N LYS A 459 -2.17 -15.00 2.99
CA LYS A 459 -2.86 -16.26 3.37
C LYS A 459 -4.33 -16.28 2.93
N LYS A 460 -5.05 -15.16 3.04
CA LYS A 460 -6.46 -15.07 2.61
C LYS A 460 -6.61 -15.12 1.09
N VAL A 461 -5.70 -14.51 0.33
CA VAL A 461 -5.65 -14.60 -1.14
C VAL A 461 -5.47 -16.07 -1.52
N ASP A 462 -4.42 -16.72 -1.00
CA ASP A 462 -4.07 -18.10 -1.32
C ASP A 462 -5.22 -19.09 -1.03
N ILE A 463 -5.83 -19.00 0.16
CA ILE A 463 -6.97 -19.85 0.54
C ILE A 463 -8.16 -19.63 -0.40
N THR A 464 -8.42 -18.37 -0.79
CA THR A 464 -9.57 -18.04 -1.64
C THR A 464 -9.32 -18.47 -3.09
N GLU A 465 -8.07 -18.43 -3.56
CA GLU A 465 -7.64 -18.95 -4.87
C GLU A 465 -7.72 -20.47 -4.93
N LYS A 466 -7.19 -21.20 -3.93
CA LYS A 466 -7.34 -22.66 -3.81
C LYS A 466 -8.82 -23.07 -3.82
N ARG A 467 -9.67 -22.34 -3.11
CA ARG A 467 -11.13 -22.55 -3.15
C ARG A 467 -11.72 -22.30 -4.55
N LEU A 468 -11.26 -21.29 -5.27
CA LEU A 468 -11.72 -21.00 -6.63
C LEU A 468 -11.38 -22.16 -7.59
N VAL A 469 -10.17 -22.70 -7.50
CA VAL A 469 -9.72 -23.85 -8.30
C VAL A 469 -10.55 -25.08 -7.99
N MET A 470 -10.73 -25.42 -6.71
CA MET A 470 -11.58 -26.56 -6.30
C MET A 470 -13.01 -26.42 -6.82
N MET A 471 -13.62 -25.23 -6.71
CA MET A 471 -14.97 -24.98 -7.22
C MET A 471 -15.06 -25.14 -8.75
N ARG A 472 -14.01 -24.76 -9.50
CA ARG A 472 -13.94 -24.99 -10.96
C ARG A 472 -13.86 -26.48 -11.29
N ARG A 473 -13.04 -27.25 -10.57
CA ARG A 473 -12.95 -28.72 -10.73
C ARG A 473 -14.30 -29.40 -10.46
N LEU A 474 -14.97 -29.04 -9.35
CA LEU A 474 -16.30 -29.55 -9.00
C LEU A 474 -17.35 -29.22 -10.08
N ARG A 475 -17.28 -28.03 -10.67
CA ARG A 475 -18.14 -27.65 -11.80
C ARG A 475 -17.85 -28.50 -13.03
N GLY A 476 -16.58 -28.69 -13.40
CA GLY A 476 -16.18 -29.53 -14.53
C GLY A 476 -16.65 -30.98 -14.37
N MET A 477 -16.55 -31.56 -13.17
CA MET A 477 -17.08 -32.89 -12.90
C MET A 477 -18.62 -32.95 -13.06
N ALA A 478 -19.34 -31.91 -12.65
CA ALA A 478 -20.78 -31.85 -12.87
C ALA A 478 -21.14 -31.68 -14.35
N GLU A 479 -20.36 -30.92 -15.11
CA GLU A 479 -20.52 -30.75 -16.56
C GLU A 479 -20.29 -32.07 -17.29
N LYS A 480 -19.22 -32.80 -16.97
CA LYS A 480 -18.97 -34.16 -17.48
C LYS A 480 -20.14 -35.11 -17.16
N LYS A 481 -20.65 -35.08 -15.92
CA LYS A 481 -21.83 -35.87 -15.52
C LYS A 481 -23.12 -35.48 -16.27
N VAL A 482 -23.27 -34.23 -16.71
CA VAL A 482 -24.45 -33.82 -17.51
C VAL A 482 -24.39 -34.39 -18.92
N ILE A 483 -23.19 -34.55 -19.48
CA ILE A 483 -22.98 -35.11 -20.81
C ILE A 483 -23.33 -36.61 -20.81
N SER A 484 -22.95 -37.34 -19.75
CA SER A 484 -23.20 -38.78 -19.63
C SER A 484 -24.60 -39.16 -19.08
N GLU A 485 -25.41 -38.20 -18.61
CA GLU A 485 -26.69 -38.49 -17.94
C GLU A 485 -27.88 -38.50 -18.91
N LYS A 486 -28.45 -39.69 -19.13
CA LYS A 486 -29.60 -39.89 -20.03
C LYS A 486 -30.94 -39.41 -19.42
N GLN A 487 -31.10 -39.39 -18.09
CA GLN A 487 -32.39 -39.08 -17.47
C GLN A 487 -32.69 -37.57 -17.41
N LYS A 488 -33.73 -37.11 -18.12
CA LYS A 488 -34.14 -35.67 -18.24
C LYS A 488 -34.26 -34.94 -16.90
N GLY A 489 -34.85 -35.59 -15.88
CA GLY A 489 -35.00 -35.03 -14.53
C GLY A 489 -33.67 -34.80 -13.79
N LYS A 490 -32.75 -35.77 -13.84
CA LYS A 490 -31.40 -35.66 -13.25
C LYS A 490 -30.55 -34.65 -14.01
N ARG A 491 -30.62 -34.64 -15.34
CA ARG A 491 -29.95 -33.66 -16.21
C ARG A 491 -30.35 -32.22 -15.87
N LYS A 492 -31.66 -31.96 -15.70
CA LYS A 492 -32.19 -30.64 -15.27
C LYS A 492 -31.69 -30.22 -13.88
N MET A 493 -31.59 -31.16 -12.94
CA MET A 493 -31.07 -30.91 -11.59
C MET A 493 -29.57 -30.60 -11.59
N LEU A 494 -28.79 -31.34 -12.37
CA LEU A 494 -27.36 -31.10 -12.57
C LEU A 494 -27.10 -29.73 -13.23
N LEU A 495 -27.87 -29.33 -14.25
CA LEU A 495 -27.78 -28.00 -14.86
C LEU A 495 -28.07 -26.87 -13.85
N ARG A 496 -29.08 -27.02 -12.99
CA ARG A 496 -29.33 -26.07 -11.88
C ARG A 496 -28.15 -26.00 -10.91
N LYS A 497 -27.51 -27.14 -10.61
CA LYS A 497 -26.31 -27.22 -9.77
C LYS A 497 -25.12 -26.51 -10.42
N ILE A 498 -24.88 -26.72 -11.72
CA ILE A 498 -23.85 -26.01 -12.51
C ILE A 498 -24.09 -24.50 -12.48
N ARG A 499 -25.33 -24.04 -12.71
CA ARG A 499 -25.68 -22.61 -12.67
C ARG A 499 -25.39 -21.99 -11.30
N LYS A 500 -25.77 -22.68 -10.21
CA LYS A 500 -25.51 -22.24 -8.83
C LYS A 500 -24.01 -22.24 -8.51
N MET A 501 -23.25 -23.24 -8.96
CA MET A 501 -21.79 -23.26 -8.83
C MET A 501 -21.14 -22.13 -9.64
N GLY A 502 -21.62 -21.83 -10.85
CA GLY A 502 -21.16 -20.69 -11.65
C GLY A 502 -21.32 -19.35 -10.93
N GLN A 503 -22.47 -19.12 -10.30
CA GLN A 503 -22.70 -17.94 -9.46
C GLN A 503 -21.74 -17.87 -8.26
N GLN A 504 -21.50 -19.00 -7.59
CA GLN A 504 -20.56 -19.08 -6.47
C GLN A 504 -19.11 -18.82 -6.92
N ILE A 505 -18.68 -19.40 -8.04
CA ILE A 505 -17.37 -19.16 -8.66
C ILE A 505 -17.19 -17.67 -8.97
N ALA A 506 -18.21 -17.02 -9.53
CA ALA A 506 -18.16 -15.58 -9.82
C ALA A 506 -18.03 -14.73 -8.54
N ALA A 507 -18.73 -15.09 -7.46
CA ALA A 507 -18.61 -14.42 -6.17
C ALA A 507 -17.22 -14.61 -5.55
N VAL A 508 -16.66 -15.82 -5.59
CA VAL A 508 -15.30 -16.11 -5.10
C VAL A 508 -14.25 -15.37 -5.94
N ARG A 509 -14.38 -15.36 -7.28
CA ARG A 509 -13.47 -14.62 -8.19
C ARG A 509 -13.45 -13.11 -7.88
N ARG A 510 -14.62 -12.50 -7.64
CA ARG A 510 -14.71 -11.09 -7.20
C ARG A 510 -13.99 -10.85 -5.87
N LYS A 511 -14.11 -11.80 -4.92
CA LYS A 511 -13.44 -11.73 -3.63
C LYS A 511 -11.92 -11.85 -3.75
N VAL A 512 -11.42 -12.78 -4.58
CA VAL A 512 -9.98 -12.88 -4.91
C VAL A 512 -9.47 -11.55 -5.46
N ALA A 513 -10.11 -11.02 -6.51
CA ALA A 513 -9.69 -9.76 -7.13
C ALA A 513 -9.63 -8.58 -6.13
N SER A 514 -10.61 -8.47 -5.22
CA SER A 514 -10.60 -7.45 -4.18
C SER A 514 -9.47 -7.63 -3.16
N LEU A 515 -9.21 -8.87 -2.72
CA LEU A 515 -8.13 -9.17 -1.77
C LEU A 515 -6.76 -8.93 -2.40
N THR A 516 -6.54 -9.41 -3.63
CA THR A 516 -5.31 -9.22 -4.39
C THR A 516 -5.04 -7.72 -4.63
N HIS A 517 -6.08 -6.94 -4.97
CA HIS A 517 -5.93 -5.49 -5.11
C HIS A 517 -5.48 -4.82 -3.80
N ARG A 518 -6.10 -5.16 -2.66
CA ARG A 518 -5.73 -4.62 -1.34
C ARG A 518 -4.31 -5.00 -0.94
N TYR A 519 -3.91 -6.25 -1.19
CA TYR A 519 -2.57 -6.76 -0.95
C TYR A 519 -1.53 -5.95 -1.75
N ARG A 520 -1.72 -5.83 -3.08
CA ARG A 520 -0.83 -5.05 -3.97
C ARG A 520 -0.71 -3.58 -3.55
N GLN A 521 -1.82 -2.95 -3.18
CA GLN A 521 -1.82 -1.56 -2.69
C GLN A 521 -1.03 -1.38 -1.40
N MET A 522 -1.09 -2.35 -0.47
CA MET A 522 -0.33 -2.29 0.77
C MET A 522 1.17 -2.40 0.54
N ILE A 523 1.63 -3.30 -0.35
CA ILE A 523 3.05 -3.40 -0.72
C ILE A 523 3.55 -2.08 -1.30
N MET A 524 2.84 -1.50 -2.28
CA MET A 524 3.23 -0.22 -2.88
C MET A 524 3.31 0.93 -1.87
N ARG A 525 2.40 0.97 -0.90
CA ARG A 525 2.42 1.98 0.18
C ARG A 525 3.58 1.77 1.15
N SER A 526 3.92 0.52 1.45
CA SER A 526 5.11 0.17 2.27
C SER A 526 6.37 0.71 1.63
N LEU A 527 6.57 0.44 0.34
CA LEU A 527 7.75 0.87 -0.39
C LEU A 527 7.89 2.40 -0.40
N LYS A 528 6.78 3.11 -0.66
CA LYS A 528 6.77 4.58 -0.64
C LYS A 528 7.16 5.15 0.73
N ALA A 529 6.73 4.50 1.82
CA ALA A 529 7.10 4.91 3.17
C ALA A 529 8.59 4.66 3.44
N LYS A 530 9.12 3.47 3.11
CA LYS A 530 10.56 3.15 3.27
C LYS A 530 11.46 4.08 2.46
N LYS A 531 11.14 4.35 1.19
CA LYS A 531 11.87 5.31 0.35
C LYS A 531 11.96 6.72 0.96
N ARG A 532 10.90 7.18 1.63
CA ARG A 532 10.91 8.48 2.32
C ARG A 532 11.88 8.50 3.49
N VAL A 533 11.96 7.40 4.25
CA VAL A 533 12.92 7.26 5.36
C VAL A 533 14.35 7.23 4.82
N LEU A 534 14.60 6.47 3.75
CA LEU A 534 15.90 6.43 3.08
C LEU A 534 16.38 7.81 2.64
N ARG A 535 15.53 8.58 1.94
CA ARG A 535 15.86 9.95 1.49
C ARG A 535 16.23 10.89 2.64
N ARG A 536 15.54 10.79 3.78
CA ARG A 536 15.85 11.61 4.97
C ARG A 536 17.22 11.27 5.54
N ASN A 537 17.57 9.98 5.62
CA ASN A 537 18.88 9.57 6.13
C ASN A 537 20.01 9.91 5.15
N LEU A 538 19.82 9.74 3.84
CA LEU A 538 20.79 10.18 2.82
C LEU A 538 21.04 11.70 2.89
N ALA A 539 20.01 12.50 3.14
CA ALA A 539 20.18 13.95 3.33
C ALA A 539 20.99 14.28 4.60
N LEU A 540 20.79 13.53 5.69
CA LEU A 540 21.58 13.68 6.91
C LEU A 540 23.03 13.27 6.71
N GLU A 541 23.28 12.17 5.99
CA GLU A 541 24.64 11.71 5.65
C GLU A 541 25.42 12.80 4.89
N LYS A 542 24.80 13.40 3.86
CA LYS A 542 25.41 14.51 3.11
C LYS A 542 25.77 15.69 4.01
N LYS A 543 24.86 16.10 4.91
CA LYS A 543 25.11 17.19 5.85
C LYS A 543 26.28 16.89 6.80
N LEU A 544 26.43 15.64 7.24
CA LEU A 544 27.56 15.24 8.08
C LEU A 544 28.89 15.22 7.32
N LYS A 545 28.89 14.73 6.06
CA LYS A 545 30.09 14.74 5.21
C LYS A 545 30.61 16.17 4.96
N VAL A 546 29.71 17.11 4.68
CA VAL A 546 30.05 18.54 4.54
C VAL A 546 30.69 19.08 5.82
N LYS A 547 30.07 18.84 6.98
CA LYS A 547 30.64 19.27 8.28
C LYS A 547 31.99 18.64 8.59
N LEU A 548 32.20 17.38 8.23
CA LEU A 548 33.50 16.72 8.41
C LEU A 548 34.58 17.39 7.58
N ALA A 549 34.30 17.70 6.30
CA ALA A 549 35.23 18.43 5.45
C ALA A 549 35.52 19.84 5.98
N GLU A 550 34.50 20.56 6.49
CA GLU A 550 34.70 21.85 7.17
C GLU A 550 35.64 21.73 8.37
N PHE A 551 35.52 20.67 9.19
CA PHE A 551 36.44 20.44 10.31
C PHE A 551 37.85 20.10 9.86
N THR A 552 38.02 19.32 8.78
CA THR A 552 39.34 19.02 8.23
C THR A 552 40.04 20.29 7.73
N MET A 553 39.32 21.17 7.02
CA MET A 553 39.85 22.46 6.59
C MET A 553 40.16 23.39 7.77
N ARG A 554 39.33 23.40 8.82
CA ARG A 554 39.62 24.17 10.04
C ARG A 554 40.85 23.65 10.75
N GLU A 555 41.05 22.34 10.83
CA GLU A 555 42.24 21.74 11.43
C GLU A 555 43.50 22.17 10.70
N THR A 556 43.51 22.13 9.36
CA THR A 556 44.66 22.58 8.56
C THR A 556 44.91 24.08 8.71
N ASN A 557 43.86 24.90 8.76
CA ASN A 557 44.00 26.36 8.90
C ASN A 557 44.48 26.74 10.31
N TYR A 558 43.97 26.07 11.34
CA TYR A 558 44.36 26.35 12.73
C TYR A 558 45.78 25.90 13.03
N LYS A 559 46.25 24.80 12.41
CA LYS A 559 47.65 24.35 12.50
C LYS A 559 48.66 25.37 11.94
N LYS A 560 48.25 26.18 10.96
CA LYS A 560 49.09 27.20 10.32
C LYS A 560 49.17 28.53 11.08
N SER A 561 48.30 28.75 12.06
CA SER A 561 48.23 30.00 12.82
C SER A 561 48.68 29.73 14.26
N GLU A 562 49.70 30.45 14.73
CA GLU A 562 50.20 30.31 16.10
C GLU A 562 49.12 30.55 17.15
N LYS A 563 48.30 31.60 16.98
CA LYS A 563 47.19 31.94 17.88
C LYS A 563 46.06 30.89 17.92
N LEU A 564 45.84 30.15 16.82
CA LEU A 564 44.72 29.19 16.72
C LEU A 564 45.15 27.73 16.90
N LYS A 565 46.45 27.44 16.92
CA LYS A 565 47.02 26.10 17.10
C LYS A 565 46.52 25.41 18.38
N VAL A 566 46.30 26.19 19.44
CA VAL A 566 45.77 25.71 20.74
C VAL A 566 44.32 25.18 20.64
N LEU A 567 43.56 25.55 19.61
CA LEU A 567 42.19 25.07 19.37
C LEU A 567 42.09 23.76 18.59
N VAL A 568 43.21 23.22 18.10
CA VAL A 568 43.24 21.97 17.32
C VAL A 568 42.61 20.77 18.07
N PRO A 569 42.85 20.55 19.39
CA PRO A 569 42.22 19.45 20.13
C PRO A 569 40.68 19.48 20.09
N GLN A 570 40.09 20.67 20.23
CA GLN A 570 38.63 20.85 20.13
C GLN A 570 38.10 20.48 18.73
N VAL A 571 38.83 20.85 17.67
CA VAL A 571 38.44 20.51 16.29
C VAL A 571 38.48 19.00 16.05
N ILE A 572 39.52 18.32 16.54
CA ILE A 572 39.67 16.86 16.45
C ILE A 572 38.53 16.15 17.19
N ARG A 573 38.21 16.55 18.43
CA ARG A 573 37.09 15.98 19.20
C ARG A 573 35.77 16.08 18.43
N ARG A 574 35.43 17.28 17.91
CA ARG A 574 34.20 17.51 17.14
C ARG A 574 34.17 16.69 15.84
N ARG A 575 35.30 16.55 15.16
CA ARG A 575 35.45 15.68 13.98
C ARG A 575 35.12 14.23 14.33
N ASN A 576 35.73 13.70 15.39
CA ASN A 576 35.49 12.32 15.86
C ASN A 576 34.02 12.08 16.22
N GLU A 577 33.36 13.02 16.92
CA GLU A 577 31.93 12.92 17.22
C GLU A 577 31.05 12.88 15.96
N LYS A 578 31.36 13.71 14.95
CA LYS A 578 30.61 13.70 13.68
C LYS A 578 30.89 12.45 12.86
N GLN A 579 32.10 11.89 12.95
CA GLN A 579 32.50 10.67 12.28
C GLN A 579 31.77 9.45 12.86
N LEU A 580 31.68 9.34 14.20
CA LEU A 580 30.84 8.35 14.88
C LEU A 580 29.35 8.49 14.50
N LYS A 581 28.82 9.72 14.44
CA LYS A 581 27.45 9.97 13.99
C LYS A 581 27.25 9.54 12.53
N LEU A 582 28.24 9.78 11.66
CA LEU A 582 28.20 9.37 10.26
C LEU A 582 28.18 7.85 10.11
N GLN A 583 29.05 7.12 10.83
CA GLN A 583 29.09 5.65 10.84
C GLN A 583 27.75 5.06 11.26
N LYS A 584 27.15 5.56 12.35
CA LYS A 584 25.81 5.14 12.81
C LYS A 584 24.72 5.38 11.76
N ILE A 585 24.79 6.49 11.02
CA ILE A 585 23.82 6.78 9.94
C ILE A 585 24.05 5.89 8.72
N GLN A 586 25.31 5.63 8.34
CA GLN A 586 25.65 4.75 7.22
C GLN A 586 25.20 3.31 7.46
N ALA A 587 25.39 2.78 8.67
CA ALA A 587 24.86 1.47 9.06
C ALA A 587 23.33 1.41 8.92
N LYS A 588 22.62 2.45 9.37
CA LYS A 588 21.16 2.57 9.22
C LYS A 588 20.74 2.68 7.75
N ILE A 589 21.48 3.40 6.92
CA ILE A 589 21.20 3.53 5.48
C ILE A 589 21.32 2.17 4.81
N LYS A 590 22.42 1.42 5.03
CA LYS A 590 22.62 0.08 4.47
C LYS A 590 21.44 -0.86 4.77
N LEU A 591 21.01 -0.92 6.03
CA LEU A 591 19.85 -1.73 6.44
C LEU A 591 18.56 -1.30 5.72
N ILE A 592 18.29 0.00 5.60
CA ILE A 592 17.09 0.52 4.93
C ILE A 592 17.16 0.28 3.42
N GLU A 593 18.33 0.38 2.80
CA GLU A 593 18.53 0.15 1.38
C GLU A 593 18.25 -1.30 1.00
N GLN A 594 18.77 -2.26 1.77
CA GLN A 594 18.44 -3.69 1.60
C GLN A 594 16.91 -3.92 1.69
N ASP A 595 16.27 -3.29 2.67
CA ASP A 595 14.82 -3.35 2.88
C ASP A 595 14.00 -2.73 1.75
N VAL A 596 14.52 -1.67 1.12
CA VAL A 596 13.93 -1.01 -0.05
C VAL A 596 14.13 -1.87 -1.29
N GLN A 597 15.32 -2.44 -1.51
CA GLN A 597 15.61 -3.32 -2.65
C GLN A 597 14.71 -4.55 -2.68
N ARG A 598 14.52 -5.21 -1.52
CA ARG A 598 13.58 -6.34 -1.37
C ARG A 598 12.15 -5.95 -1.76
N GLU A 599 11.63 -4.85 -1.22
CA GLU A 599 10.27 -4.38 -1.57
C GLU A 599 10.17 -3.84 -3.01
N GLU A 600 11.25 -3.30 -3.59
CA GLU A 600 11.27 -2.88 -4.98
C GLU A 600 11.13 -4.07 -5.94
N ALA A 601 11.77 -5.20 -5.64
CA ALA A 601 11.61 -6.44 -6.40
C ALA A 601 10.13 -6.89 -6.36
N GLU A 602 9.53 -6.97 -5.17
CA GLU A 602 8.11 -7.31 -5.01
C GLU A 602 7.19 -6.34 -5.77
N VAL A 603 7.44 -5.03 -5.70
CA VAL A 603 6.64 -4.03 -6.43
C VAL A 603 6.82 -4.15 -7.94
N LYS A 604 8.01 -4.48 -8.43
CA LYS A 604 8.26 -4.75 -9.86
C LYS A 604 7.42 -5.94 -10.33
N GLU A 605 7.41 -7.05 -9.58
CA GLU A 605 6.57 -8.21 -9.87
C GLU A 605 5.08 -7.85 -9.86
N VAL A 606 4.62 -7.12 -8.84
CA VAL A 606 3.24 -6.65 -8.75
C VAL A 606 2.85 -5.80 -9.96
N ARG A 607 3.74 -4.93 -10.44
CA ARG A 607 3.50 -4.11 -11.64
C ARG A 607 3.43 -4.95 -12.91
N LYS A 608 4.34 -5.93 -13.09
CA LYS A 608 4.30 -6.88 -14.21
C LYS A 608 2.97 -7.65 -14.22
N LEU A 609 2.54 -8.19 -13.08
CA LEU A 609 1.26 -8.89 -12.96
C LEU A 609 0.05 -8.01 -13.29
N ILE A 610 0.07 -6.73 -12.89
CA ILE A 610 -0.99 -5.77 -13.25
C ILE A 610 -1.02 -5.52 -14.77
N GLN A 611 0.13 -5.42 -15.42
CA GLN A 611 0.23 -5.25 -16.88
C GLN A 611 -0.31 -6.47 -17.62
N ILE A 612 0.13 -7.68 -17.25
CA ILE A 612 -0.34 -8.95 -17.82
C ILE A 612 -1.86 -9.09 -17.64
N GLU A 613 -2.39 -8.82 -16.45
CA GLU A 613 -3.84 -8.86 -16.20
C GLU A 613 -4.62 -7.83 -17.03
N ALA A 614 -4.04 -6.66 -17.30
CA ALA A 614 -4.68 -5.64 -18.13
C ALA A 614 -4.75 -6.10 -19.59
N GLN A 615 -3.65 -6.64 -20.13
CA GLN A 615 -3.58 -7.22 -21.48
C GLN A 615 -4.54 -8.40 -21.63
N MET A 616 -4.54 -9.35 -20.68
CA MET A 616 -5.50 -10.46 -20.67
C MET A 616 -6.95 -9.98 -20.70
N LYS A 617 -7.30 -8.96 -19.90
CA LYS A 617 -8.65 -8.39 -19.89
C LYS A 617 -9.00 -7.65 -21.18
N GLN A 618 -8.02 -7.15 -21.92
CA GLN A 618 -8.22 -6.52 -23.22
C GLN A 618 -8.44 -7.58 -24.30
N ASN A 619 -7.64 -8.65 -24.30
CA ASN A 619 -7.81 -9.80 -25.19
C ASN A 619 -9.14 -10.52 -24.96
N GLU A 620 -9.53 -10.76 -23.69
CA GLU A 620 -10.84 -11.31 -23.34
C GLU A 620 -12.01 -10.42 -23.84
N LEU A 621 -11.84 -9.10 -23.84
CA LEU A 621 -12.85 -8.17 -24.37
C LEU A 621 -12.90 -8.21 -25.90
N LYS A 622 -11.74 -8.24 -26.57
CA LYS A 622 -11.65 -8.38 -28.03
C LYS A 622 -12.33 -9.67 -28.49
N GLN A 623 -12.04 -10.81 -27.86
CA GLN A 623 -12.69 -12.09 -28.15
C GLN A 623 -14.19 -12.10 -27.88
N LYS A 624 -14.66 -11.38 -26.85
CA LYS A 624 -16.11 -11.26 -26.59
C LYS A 624 -16.80 -10.40 -27.65
N LEU A 625 -16.13 -9.33 -28.09
CA LEU A 625 -16.63 -8.48 -29.16
C LEU A 625 -16.74 -9.27 -30.46
N THR A 626 -15.71 -10.03 -30.86
CA THR A 626 -15.76 -10.85 -32.08
C THR A 626 -16.85 -11.91 -32.01
N LYS A 627 -16.99 -12.63 -30.89
CA LYS A 627 -18.07 -13.63 -30.71
C LYS A 627 -19.47 -13.02 -30.76
N LEU A 628 -19.66 -11.84 -30.18
CA LEU A 628 -20.96 -11.17 -30.20
C LEU A 628 -21.26 -10.56 -31.57
N ALA A 629 -20.26 -10.05 -32.28
CA ALA A 629 -20.39 -9.56 -33.64
C ALA A 629 -20.76 -10.69 -34.60
N ALA A 630 -20.05 -11.82 -34.56
CA ALA A 630 -20.38 -13.00 -35.35
C ALA A 630 -21.82 -13.51 -35.09
N ARG A 631 -22.24 -13.52 -33.82
CA ARG A 631 -23.62 -13.90 -33.46
C ARG A 631 -24.66 -12.88 -33.94
N TYR A 632 -24.32 -11.60 -33.95
CA TYR A 632 -25.18 -10.55 -34.50
C TYR A 632 -25.33 -10.71 -36.01
N GLU A 633 -24.25 -11.00 -36.75
CA GLU A 633 -24.30 -11.26 -38.18
C GLU A 633 -25.08 -12.54 -38.54
N GLN A 634 -24.89 -13.63 -37.78
CA GLN A 634 -25.70 -14.85 -37.94
C GLN A 634 -27.18 -14.57 -37.78
N LEU A 635 -27.56 -13.77 -36.78
CA LEU A 635 -28.95 -13.39 -36.54
C LEU A 635 -29.47 -12.37 -37.54
N ARG A 636 -28.62 -11.60 -38.21
CA ARG A 636 -29.02 -10.65 -39.25
C ARG A 636 -29.66 -11.35 -40.46
N LYS A 637 -29.31 -12.63 -40.68
CA LYS A 637 -29.85 -13.47 -41.76
C LYS A 637 -31.20 -14.12 -41.43
N THR A 638 -31.65 -14.11 -40.18
CA THR A 638 -32.93 -14.72 -39.78
C THR A 638 -34.07 -13.70 -39.72
N LYS A 639 -35.22 -14.04 -40.33
CA LYS A 639 -36.45 -13.23 -40.33
C LYS A 639 -37.30 -13.50 -39.06
N GLY A 640 -38.01 -12.49 -38.56
CA GLY A 640 -38.94 -12.57 -37.41
C GLY A 640 -38.75 -11.50 -36.33
N GLU A 641 -39.82 -11.09 -35.63
CA GLU A 641 -39.80 -10.01 -34.62
C GLU A 641 -38.92 -10.31 -33.41
N GLY A 642 -38.99 -11.54 -32.87
CA GLY A 642 -38.12 -11.97 -31.77
C GLY A 642 -36.63 -11.96 -32.14
N ALA A 643 -36.29 -12.19 -33.41
CA ALA A 643 -34.93 -12.05 -33.91
C ALA A 643 -34.51 -10.57 -33.98
N LYS A 644 -35.39 -9.67 -34.45
CA LYS A 644 -35.17 -8.21 -34.46
C LYS A 644 -34.92 -7.63 -33.06
N GLU A 645 -35.64 -8.08 -32.04
CA GLU A 645 -35.40 -7.66 -30.64
C GLU A 645 -34.04 -8.12 -30.12
N ILE A 646 -33.67 -9.38 -30.38
CA ILE A 646 -32.37 -9.93 -29.99
C ILE A 646 -31.23 -9.21 -30.72
N GLN A 647 -31.41 -8.88 -32.00
CA GLN A 647 -30.47 -8.06 -32.78
C GLN A 647 -30.27 -6.67 -32.15
N LYS A 648 -31.36 -5.94 -31.81
CA LYS A 648 -31.27 -4.63 -31.11
C LYS A 648 -30.50 -4.75 -29.80
N MET A 649 -30.79 -5.77 -28.98
CA MET A 649 -30.07 -6.03 -27.73
C MET A 649 -28.56 -6.33 -27.95
N LEU A 650 -28.23 -7.12 -28.97
CA LEU A 650 -26.84 -7.46 -29.31
C LEU A 650 -26.08 -6.23 -29.81
N LYS A 651 -26.68 -5.41 -30.68
CA LYS A 651 -26.10 -4.15 -31.18
C LYS A 651 -25.72 -3.21 -30.03
N MET A 652 -26.65 -2.98 -29.10
CA MET A 652 -26.40 -2.18 -27.89
C MET A 652 -25.29 -2.76 -27.00
N LYS A 653 -25.22 -4.09 -26.89
CA LYS A 653 -24.20 -4.78 -26.10
C LYS A 653 -22.82 -4.71 -26.76
N ILE A 654 -22.74 -4.78 -28.08
CA ILE A 654 -21.51 -4.62 -28.86
C ILE A 654 -20.97 -3.21 -28.69
N LEU A 655 -21.80 -2.17 -28.88
CA LEU A 655 -21.41 -0.76 -28.68
C LEU A 655 -20.84 -0.52 -27.28
N ARG A 656 -21.57 -0.91 -26.22
CA ARG A 656 -21.11 -0.78 -24.82
C ARG A 656 -19.79 -1.50 -24.53
N LEU A 657 -19.50 -2.60 -25.22
CA LEU A 657 -18.24 -3.33 -25.06
C LEU A 657 -17.10 -2.71 -25.88
N ARG A 658 -17.41 -2.15 -27.06
CA ARG A 658 -16.47 -1.42 -27.93
C ARG A 658 -15.98 -0.17 -27.23
N ASP A 659 -16.85 0.61 -26.59
CA ASP A 659 -16.45 1.78 -25.78
C ASP A 659 -15.51 1.40 -24.64
N ARG A 660 -15.82 0.30 -23.92
CA ARG A 660 -14.95 -0.19 -22.84
C ARG A 660 -13.59 -0.66 -23.36
N TYR A 661 -13.56 -1.25 -24.56
CA TYR A 661 -12.31 -1.64 -25.19
C TYR A 661 -11.49 -0.40 -25.58
N ASN A 662 -12.11 0.59 -26.23
CA ASN A 662 -11.47 1.85 -26.63
C ASN A 662 -10.92 2.62 -25.43
N ARG A 663 -11.71 2.79 -24.36
CA ARG A 663 -11.24 3.42 -23.10
C ARG A 663 -10.03 2.69 -22.51
N LYS A 664 -10.02 1.35 -22.53
CA LYS A 664 -8.87 0.57 -22.04
C LYS A 664 -7.64 0.72 -22.93
N LYS A 665 -7.83 0.74 -24.26
CA LYS A 665 -6.76 0.97 -25.25
C LYS A 665 -6.14 2.36 -25.04
N GLN A 666 -6.97 3.39 -24.87
CA GLN A 666 -6.51 4.76 -24.54
C GLN A 666 -5.72 4.82 -23.21
N ILE A 667 -6.20 4.17 -22.14
CA ILE A 667 -5.46 4.09 -20.86
C ILE A 667 -4.10 3.42 -21.05
N GLN A 668 -4.01 2.38 -21.87
CA GLN A 668 -2.75 1.71 -22.15
C GLN A 668 -1.79 2.61 -22.95
N ILE A 669 -2.30 3.31 -23.96
CA ILE A 669 -1.54 4.30 -24.74
C ILE A 669 -1.02 5.40 -23.82
N LYS A 670 -1.87 5.98 -22.97
CA LYS A 670 -1.47 7.01 -21.98
C LYS A 670 -0.37 6.50 -21.05
N ARG A 671 -0.46 5.26 -20.56
CA ARG A 671 0.61 4.66 -19.72
C ARG A 671 1.92 4.49 -20.47
N LYS A 672 1.89 4.04 -21.72
CA LYS A 672 3.09 3.96 -22.57
C LYS A 672 3.70 5.34 -22.80
N ARG A 673 2.86 6.37 -23.05
CA ARG A 673 3.29 7.78 -23.13
C ARG A 673 3.96 8.23 -21.82
N ASP A 674 3.33 8.03 -20.66
CA ASP A 674 3.90 8.39 -19.36
C ASP A 674 5.24 7.69 -19.06
N GLU A 675 5.39 6.43 -19.47
CA GLU A 675 6.65 5.69 -19.36
C GLU A 675 7.72 6.23 -20.32
N GLY A 676 7.33 6.59 -21.55
CA GLY A 676 8.16 7.30 -22.52
C GLY A 676 8.67 8.62 -21.98
N ILE A 677 7.78 9.48 -21.47
CA ILE A 677 8.10 10.78 -20.85
C ILE A 677 9.08 10.60 -19.68
N LYS A 678 8.91 9.56 -18.85
CA LYS A 678 9.87 9.28 -17.77
C LYS A 678 11.26 8.91 -18.28
N LYS A 679 11.35 8.08 -19.32
CA LYS A 679 12.64 7.73 -19.94
C LYS A 679 13.29 8.98 -20.54
N LEU A 680 12.51 9.81 -21.22
CA LEU A 680 12.97 11.07 -21.79
C LEU A 680 13.50 12.02 -20.70
N ASN A 681 12.75 12.20 -19.62
CA ASN A 681 13.17 12.99 -18.46
C ASN A 681 14.47 12.47 -17.83
N THR A 682 14.69 11.16 -17.77
CA THR A 682 15.97 10.62 -17.28
C THR A 682 17.15 10.93 -18.20
N VAL A 683 16.92 10.91 -19.52
CA VAL A 683 17.94 11.29 -20.52
C VAL A 683 18.23 12.79 -20.42
N LEU A 684 17.21 13.65 -20.35
CA LEU A 684 17.34 15.10 -20.17
C LEU A 684 18.09 15.45 -18.87
N GLN A 685 17.76 14.81 -17.76
CA GLN A 685 18.50 14.98 -16.50
C GLN A 685 19.97 14.57 -16.62
N GLY A 686 20.25 13.51 -17.40
CA GLY A 686 21.61 13.12 -17.75
C GLY A 686 22.33 14.20 -18.55
N GLY A 687 21.68 14.78 -19.56
CA GLY A 687 22.17 15.91 -20.35
C GLY A 687 22.48 17.14 -19.49
N VAL A 688 21.56 17.56 -18.63
CA VAL A 688 21.75 18.71 -17.71
C VAL A 688 22.95 18.50 -16.77
N LYS A 689 23.17 17.28 -16.25
CA LYS A 689 24.35 16.97 -15.44
C LYS A 689 25.64 17.12 -16.22
N ARG A 690 25.65 16.71 -17.49
CA ARG A 690 26.81 16.85 -18.39
C ARG A 690 27.07 18.31 -18.74
N ILE A 691 26.04 19.12 -19.03
CA ILE A 691 26.15 20.58 -19.20
C ILE A 691 26.84 21.22 -17.98
N LYS A 692 26.36 20.93 -16.77
CA LYS A 692 26.98 21.43 -15.53
C LYS A 692 28.44 21.04 -15.42
N LYS A 693 28.80 19.80 -15.79
CA LYS A 693 30.18 19.33 -15.78
C LYS A 693 31.05 20.09 -16.79
N VAL A 694 30.59 20.29 -18.03
CA VAL A 694 31.33 21.06 -19.05
C VAL A 694 31.56 22.50 -18.58
N VAL A 695 30.53 23.16 -18.04
CA VAL A 695 30.63 24.54 -17.51
C VAL A 695 31.62 24.61 -16.33
N LEU A 696 31.57 23.66 -15.40
CA LEU A 696 32.51 23.60 -14.28
C LEU A 696 33.95 23.39 -14.75
N LEU A 697 34.17 22.52 -15.74
CA LEU A 697 35.50 22.31 -16.32
C LEU A 697 36.00 23.57 -17.03
N ARG A 698 35.15 24.29 -17.79
CA ARG A 698 35.50 25.58 -18.41
C ARG A 698 35.93 26.62 -17.37
N LYS A 699 35.19 26.76 -16.27
CA LYS A 699 35.57 27.67 -15.16
C LYS A 699 36.91 27.27 -14.53
N ARG A 700 37.15 25.98 -14.34
CA ARG A 700 38.40 25.48 -13.74
C ARG A 700 39.61 25.69 -14.66
N VAL A 701 39.43 25.55 -15.98
CA VAL A 701 40.47 25.89 -16.95
C VAL A 701 40.83 27.37 -16.84
N ARG A 702 39.84 28.28 -16.88
CA ARG A 702 40.07 29.73 -16.73
C ARG A 702 40.80 30.09 -15.43
N GLN A 703 40.44 29.45 -14.32
CA GLN A 703 41.11 29.66 -13.03
C GLN A 703 42.58 29.25 -13.06
N ILE A 704 42.91 28.12 -13.70
CA ILE A 704 44.29 27.66 -13.81
C ILE A 704 45.07 28.50 -14.82
N GLU A 705 44.44 28.93 -15.93
CA GLU A 705 45.03 29.87 -16.89
C GLU A 705 45.39 31.19 -16.21
N ALA A 706 44.51 31.72 -15.35
CA ALA A 706 44.79 32.91 -14.54
C ALA A 706 46.01 32.71 -13.61
N GLN A 707 46.11 31.56 -12.94
CA GLN A 707 47.26 31.21 -12.09
C GLN A 707 48.57 31.10 -12.88
N ILE A 708 48.52 30.60 -14.11
CA ILE A 708 49.69 30.56 -15.00
C ILE A 708 50.10 31.97 -15.40
N THR A 709 49.15 32.84 -15.78
CA THR A 709 49.48 34.25 -16.09
C THR A 709 50.03 35.01 -14.89
N GLU A 710 49.54 34.76 -13.68
CA GLU A 710 50.11 35.34 -12.46
C GLU A 710 51.52 34.81 -12.19
N ALA A 711 51.75 33.50 -12.34
CA ALA A 711 53.07 32.90 -12.18
C ALA A 711 54.08 33.42 -13.22
N LYS A 712 53.67 33.57 -14.48
CA LYS A 712 54.50 34.19 -15.53
C LYS A 712 54.80 35.66 -15.25
N LYS A 713 53.83 36.45 -14.81
CA LYS A 713 54.07 37.85 -14.39
C LYS A 713 55.04 37.95 -13.21
N LEU A 714 55.00 37.00 -12.29
CA LEU A 714 55.95 36.92 -11.17
C LEU A 714 57.35 36.51 -11.66
N GLU A 715 57.43 35.57 -12.60
CA GLU A 715 58.68 35.20 -13.28
C GLU A 715 59.29 36.43 -13.99
N ASP A 716 58.51 37.15 -14.80
CA ASP A 716 58.97 38.37 -15.51
C ASP A 716 59.41 39.49 -14.55
N LYS A 717 58.75 39.63 -13.38
CA LYS A 717 59.16 40.60 -12.34
C LYS A 717 60.46 40.20 -11.67
N LEU A 718 60.67 38.90 -11.42
CA LEU A 718 61.93 38.37 -10.91
C LEU A 718 63.04 38.48 -11.97
N SER A 719 62.72 38.43 -13.26
CA SER A 719 63.66 38.71 -14.36
C SER A 719 64.20 40.14 -14.33
N LYS A 720 63.41 41.11 -13.88
CA LYS A 720 63.81 42.52 -13.77
C LYS A 720 64.54 42.89 -12.48
N ALA A 721 64.60 42.00 -11.50
CA ALA A 721 65.20 42.26 -10.18
C ALA A 721 66.65 41.74 -10.06
N GLN A 722 67.29 41.44 -11.18
CA GLN A 722 68.55 40.68 -11.27
C GLN A 722 69.80 41.53 -10.96
N ASP A 723 69.66 42.85 -10.83
CA ASP A 723 70.80 43.78 -10.65
C ASP A 723 71.26 43.96 -9.19
N VAL A 724 70.79 43.12 -8.25
CA VAL A 724 71.13 43.21 -6.82
C VAL A 724 72.16 42.14 -6.43
N LYS A 725 73.43 42.54 -6.29
CA LYS A 725 74.53 41.65 -5.88
C LYS A 725 74.24 40.96 -4.53
N GLY A 726 74.27 39.62 -4.50
CA GLY A 726 74.15 38.79 -3.29
C GLY A 726 72.87 37.95 -3.15
N VAL A 727 71.88 38.09 -4.05
CA VAL A 727 70.59 37.36 -3.98
C VAL A 727 70.29 36.50 -5.24
N GLU A 728 71.24 36.43 -6.18
CA GLU A 728 71.06 35.79 -7.50
C GLU A 728 70.65 34.31 -7.41
N GLU A 729 71.32 33.50 -6.58
CA GLU A 729 70.97 32.07 -6.43
C GLU A 729 69.55 31.85 -5.89
N GLN A 730 69.07 32.71 -4.99
CA GLN A 730 67.72 32.61 -4.44
C GLN A 730 66.66 33.03 -5.47
N ILE A 731 66.98 34.04 -6.29
CA ILE A 731 66.14 34.50 -7.40
C ILE A 731 66.03 33.40 -8.45
N ASP A 732 67.14 32.76 -8.83
CA ASP A 732 67.16 31.70 -9.84
C ASP A 732 66.47 30.42 -9.37
N LYS A 733 66.63 30.04 -8.10
CA LYS A 733 65.87 28.92 -7.51
C LYS A 733 64.37 29.18 -7.54
N LYS A 734 63.93 30.42 -7.25
CA LYS A 734 62.51 30.81 -7.32
C LYS A 734 61.97 30.86 -8.75
N ARG A 735 62.80 31.26 -9.73
CA ARG A 735 62.45 31.17 -11.16
C ARG A 735 62.26 29.72 -11.59
N GLN A 736 63.16 28.82 -11.19
CA GLN A 736 63.05 27.39 -11.51
C GLN A 736 61.78 26.76 -10.88
N GLU A 737 61.47 27.09 -9.62
CA GLU A 737 60.22 26.68 -8.96
C GLU A 737 58.96 27.20 -9.70
N LEU A 738 58.98 28.45 -10.18
CA LEU A 738 57.88 29.03 -10.95
C LEU A 738 57.72 28.37 -12.32
N ARG A 739 58.82 28.08 -13.04
CA ARG A 739 58.81 27.34 -14.31
C ARG A 739 58.24 25.94 -14.15
N GLU A 740 58.66 25.22 -13.11
CA GLU A 740 58.09 23.91 -12.79
C GLU A 740 56.60 24.00 -12.45
N LEU A 741 56.18 25.02 -11.71
CA LEU A 741 54.77 25.26 -11.39
C LEU A 741 53.96 25.52 -12.67
N VAL A 742 54.45 26.37 -13.56
CA VAL A 742 53.84 26.65 -14.87
C VAL A 742 53.72 25.36 -15.69
N ASN A 743 54.76 24.53 -15.76
CA ASN A 743 54.73 23.24 -16.46
C ASN A 743 53.71 22.27 -15.86
N ARG A 744 53.68 22.13 -14.52
CA ARG A 744 52.69 21.28 -13.81
C ARG A 744 51.25 21.78 -14.03
N LEU A 745 51.01 23.08 -13.99
CA LEU A 745 49.70 23.69 -14.22
C LEU A 745 49.26 23.54 -15.68
N THR A 746 50.18 23.65 -16.64
CA THR A 746 49.95 23.44 -18.07
C THR A 746 49.55 21.99 -18.36
N LEU A 747 50.24 21.01 -17.78
CA LEU A 747 49.86 19.59 -17.86
C LEU A 747 48.46 19.33 -17.25
N LYS A 748 48.14 19.98 -16.12
CA LYS A 748 46.80 19.91 -15.51
C LYS A 748 45.73 20.52 -16.41
N ILE A 749 46.00 21.63 -17.08
CA ILE A 749 45.11 22.24 -18.07
C ILE A 749 44.86 21.25 -19.22
N ASN A 750 45.90 20.65 -19.79
CA ASN A 750 45.77 19.71 -20.91
C ASN A 750 44.90 18.50 -20.53
N LYS A 751 45.10 17.94 -19.33
CA LYS A 751 44.25 16.87 -18.79
C LYS A 751 42.78 17.30 -18.59
N ILE A 752 42.54 18.52 -18.10
CA ILE A 752 41.18 19.06 -17.91
C ILE A 752 40.52 19.38 -19.26
N LYS A 753 41.26 19.96 -20.23
CA LYS A 753 40.83 20.24 -21.60
C LYS A 753 40.44 18.94 -22.31
N PHE A 754 41.22 17.86 -22.16
CA PHE A 754 40.87 16.52 -22.66
C PHE A 754 39.56 15.98 -22.06
N VAL A 755 39.40 16.04 -20.73
CA VAL A 755 38.16 15.61 -20.05
C VAL A 755 36.97 16.46 -20.48
N ARG A 756 37.18 17.76 -20.73
CA ARG A 756 36.17 18.69 -21.22
C ARG A 756 35.74 18.31 -22.64
N ARG A 757 36.68 18.05 -23.57
CA ARG A 757 36.39 17.54 -24.93
C ARG A 757 35.56 16.25 -24.88
N LYS A 758 36.02 15.21 -24.17
CA LYS A 758 35.29 13.94 -24.03
C LYS A 758 33.89 14.11 -23.43
N THR A 759 33.72 15.01 -22.46
CA THR A 759 32.42 15.31 -21.86
C THR A 759 31.51 16.09 -22.83
N ALA A 760 32.06 17.00 -23.63
CA ALA A 760 31.35 17.75 -24.66
C ALA A 760 30.89 16.83 -25.80
N THR A 761 31.75 15.94 -26.33
CA THR A 761 31.37 14.93 -27.35
C THR A 761 30.24 14.04 -26.83
N SER A 762 30.33 13.59 -25.58
CA SER A 762 29.30 12.80 -24.92
C SER A 762 27.98 13.57 -24.71
N LEU A 763 28.05 14.89 -24.51
CA LEU A 763 26.88 15.76 -24.39
C LEU A 763 26.21 15.96 -25.75
N LEU A 764 26.95 16.33 -26.80
CA LEU A 764 26.44 16.52 -28.17
C LEU A 764 25.80 15.23 -28.71
N ARG A 765 26.42 14.07 -28.48
CA ARG A 765 25.82 12.76 -28.76
C ARG A 765 24.46 12.55 -28.08
N THR A 766 24.33 13.00 -26.83
CA THR A 766 23.06 12.89 -26.10
C THR A 766 22.01 13.82 -26.69
N VAL A 767 22.40 15.01 -27.15
CA VAL A 767 21.49 15.93 -27.85
C VAL A 767 20.96 15.32 -29.12
N GLY A 768 21.81 14.74 -29.97
CA GLY A 768 21.36 14.08 -31.21
C GLY A 768 20.30 13.01 -30.95
N VAL A 769 20.51 12.15 -29.94
CA VAL A 769 19.52 11.12 -29.54
C VAL A 769 18.23 11.74 -29.00
N VAL A 770 18.34 12.77 -28.14
CA VAL A 770 17.17 13.46 -27.56
C VAL A 770 16.34 14.11 -28.67
N ARG A 771 17.01 14.82 -29.57
CA ARG A 771 16.42 15.54 -30.70
C ARG A 771 15.66 14.60 -31.64
N GLY A 772 16.28 13.48 -32.06
CA GLY A 772 15.61 12.49 -32.90
C GLY A 772 14.37 11.86 -32.27
N VAL A 773 14.38 11.60 -30.95
CA VAL A 773 13.20 11.09 -30.24
C VAL A 773 12.07 12.13 -30.19
N PHE A 774 12.43 13.38 -29.94
CA PHE A 774 11.49 14.48 -29.83
C PHE A 774 10.86 14.86 -31.19
N GLU A 775 11.67 14.95 -32.25
CA GLU A 775 11.21 15.23 -33.62
C GLU A 775 10.30 14.10 -34.14
N ALA A 776 10.63 12.84 -33.84
CA ALA A 776 9.75 11.71 -34.12
C ALA A 776 8.41 11.79 -33.35
N THR A 777 8.45 12.28 -32.11
CA THR A 777 7.25 12.46 -31.27
C THR A 777 6.38 13.60 -31.78
N ILE A 778 6.99 14.72 -32.18
CA ILE A 778 6.30 15.86 -32.80
C ILE A 778 5.63 15.41 -34.09
N ASN A 779 6.34 14.74 -35.00
CA ASN A 779 5.76 14.26 -36.26
C ASN A 779 4.58 13.29 -36.01
N ALA A 780 4.72 12.35 -35.06
CA ALA A 780 3.61 11.47 -34.70
C ALA A 780 2.39 12.22 -34.13
N GLN A 781 2.59 13.35 -33.45
CA GLN A 781 1.51 14.21 -33.01
C GLN A 781 0.94 15.08 -34.12
N GLU A 782 1.76 15.54 -35.07
CA GLU A 782 1.33 16.29 -36.25
C GLU A 782 0.47 15.42 -37.17
N VAL A 783 0.84 14.15 -37.40
CA VAL A 783 0.00 13.17 -38.12
C VAL A 783 -1.32 12.94 -37.40
N HIS A 784 -1.30 12.73 -36.08
CA HIS A 784 -2.52 12.55 -35.31
C HIS A 784 -3.40 13.82 -35.28
N ARG A 785 -2.79 15.00 -35.32
CA ARG A 785 -3.49 16.27 -35.45
C ARG A 785 -4.17 16.35 -36.81
N ALA A 786 -3.49 15.98 -37.89
CA ALA A 786 -4.06 15.93 -39.24
C ALA A 786 -5.25 14.95 -39.33
N GLU A 787 -5.13 13.75 -38.76
CA GLU A 787 -6.24 12.79 -38.65
C GLU A 787 -7.46 13.39 -37.93
N LEU A 788 -7.24 14.13 -36.84
CA LEU A 788 -8.30 14.80 -36.10
C LEU A 788 -8.91 15.99 -36.86
N VAL A 789 -8.13 16.71 -37.66
CA VAL A 789 -8.64 17.78 -38.55
C VAL A 789 -9.56 17.19 -39.60
N VAL A 790 -9.15 16.09 -40.26
CA VAL A 790 -10.02 15.35 -41.19
C VAL A 790 -11.29 14.90 -40.45
N ARG A 791 -11.16 14.33 -39.25
CA ARG A 791 -12.32 13.88 -38.48
C ARG A 791 -13.23 15.02 -38.04
N GLN A 792 -12.68 16.19 -37.74
CA GLN A 792 -13.44 17.39 -37.45
C GLN A 792 -14.27 17.79 -38.67
N SER A 793 -13.63 17.87 -39.85
CA SER A 793 -14.33 18.20 -41.10
C SER A 793 -15.46 17.21 -41.41
N GLU A 794 -15.25 15.90 -41.24
CA GLU A 794 -16.29 14.88 -41.41
C GLU A 794 -17.46 15.09 -40.44
N LEU A 795 -17.19 15.42 -39.18
CA LEU A 795 -18.22 15.66 -38.17
C LEU A 795 -18.97 16.98 -38.41
N ASP A 796 -18.27 18.04 -38.85
CA ASP A 796 -18.87 19.32 -39.23
C ASP A 796 -19.79 19.12 -40.45
N THR A 797 -19.34 18.35 -41.45
CA THR A 797 -20.16 17.99 -42.62
C THR A 797 -21.38 17.15 -42.22
N GLN A 798 -21.24 16.19 -41.29
CA GLN A 798 -22.36 15.39 -40.76
C GLN A 798 -23.34 16.22 -39.92
N LEU A 799 -22.84 17.21 -39.19
CA LEU A 799 -23.69 18.11 -38.41
C LEU A 799 -24.54 18.98 -39.34
N ASN A 800 -23.94 19.50 -40.41
CA ASN A 800 -24.56 20.38 -41.38
C ASN A 800 -25.51 19.63 -42.33
N SER A 801 -25.20 18.39 -42.72
CA SER A 801 -26.03 17.55 -43.61
C SER A 801 -27.14 16.77 -42.89
N SER A 802 -27.16 16.76 -41.55
CA SER A 802 -28.15 16.00 -40.78
C SER A 802 -29.54 16.64 -40.82
N LYS A 803 -30.49 15.98 -41.51
CA LYS A 803 -31.95 16.21 -41.39
C LYS A 803 -32.58 15.51 -40.15
N ASN A 804 -31.78 14.90 -39.27
CA ASN A 804 -32.28 14.03 -38.18
C ASN A 804 -32.44 14.74 -36.82
N SER A 805 -33.10 14.03 -35.89
CA SER A 805 -33.56 14.50 -34.56
C SER A 805 -32.53 15.29 -33.75
N VAL A 806 -33.04 16.22 -32.93
CA VAL A 806 -32.27 17.10 -32.03
C VAL A 806 -31.24 16.34 -31.18
N GLU A 807 -31.53 15.11 -30.78
CA GLU A 807 -30.62 14.26 -30.01
C GLU A 807 -29.38 13.83 -30.80
N GLN A 808 -29.52 13.50 -32.09
CA GLN A 808 -28.38 13.13 -32.94
C GLN A 808 -27.48 14.34 -33.20
N LYS A 809 -28.07 15.52 -33.45
CA LYS A 809 -27.30 16.78 -33.60
C LYS A 809 -26.54 17.12 -32.32
N ARG A 810 -27.14 16.95 -31.14
CA ARG A 810 -26.44 17.10 -29.84
C ARG A 810 -25.31 16.09 -29.67
N GLU A 811 -25.49 14.84 -30.05
CA GLU A 811 -24.44 13.82 -29.94
C GLU A 811 -23.26 14.08 -30.90
N ILE A 812 -23.54 14.52 -32.13
CA ILE A 812 -22.51 14.94 -33.10
C ILE A 812 -21.79 16.19 -32.58
N GLY A 813 -22.53 17.21 -32.12
CA GLY A 813 -21.96 18.43 -31.54
C GLY A 813 -21.07 18.15 -30.33
N SER A 814 -21.45 17.22 -29.45
CA SER A 814 -20.59 16.80 -28.33
C SER A 814 -19.30 16.11 -28.80
N LYS A 815 -19.36 15.27 -29.84
CA LYS A 815 -18.16 14.64 -30.42
C LYS A 815 -17.25 15.67 -31.08
N LEU A 816 -17.85 16.68 -31.72
CA LEU A 816 -17.14 17.77 -32.37
C LEU A 816 -16.42 18.65 -31.35
N PHE A 817 -17.08 18.97 -30.24
CA PHE A 817 -16.48 19.65 -29.10
C PHE A 817 -15.29 18.86 -28.50
N ASP A 818 -15.44 17.54 -28.32
CA ASP A 818 -14.35 16.69 -27.85
C ASP A 818 -13.16 16.68 -28.83
N VAL A 819 -13.41 16.64 -30.14
CA VAL A 819 -12.36 16.68 -31.18
C VAL A 819 -11.65 18.04 -31.20
N ARG A 820 -12.37 19.17 -31.09
CA ARG A 820 -11.77 20.51 -31.01
C ARG A 820 -10.87 20.66 -29.79
N ASN A 821 -11.32 20.19 -28.62
CA ASN A 821 -10.51 20.19 -27.40
C ASN A 821 -9.23 19.32 -27.54
N ASP A 822 -9.34 18.15 -28.17
CA ASP A 822 -8.18 17.29 -28.42
C ASP A 822 -7.21 17.95 -29.42
N LEU A 823 -7.71 18.69 -30.44
CA LEU A 823 -6.90 19.45 -31.38
C LEU A 823 -6.12 20.60 -30.72
N GLU A 824 -6.79 21.42 -29.90
CA GLU A 824 -6.14 22.49 -29.13
C GLU A 824 -5.04 21.94 -28.22
N ARG A 825 -5.36 20.84 -27.52
CA ARG A 825 -4.43 20.19 -26.61
C ARG A 825 -3.21 19.60 -27.32
N ILE A 826 -3.41 18.97 -28.48
CA ILE A 826 -2.29 18.47 -29.28
C ILE A 826 -1.47 19.63 -29.85
N GLY A 827 -2.11 20.73 -30.25
CA GLY A 827 -1.43 21.94 -30.69
C GLY A 827 -0.51 22.51 -29.60
N THR A 828 -1.02 22.62 -28.37
CA THR A 828 -0.22 23.04 -27.20
C THR A 828 0.90 22.05 -26.87
N ASP A 829 0.63 20.74 -26.84
CA ASP A 829 1.64 19.70 -26.61
C ASP A 829 2.79 19.79 -27.66
N ILE A 830 2.48 19.99 -28.95
CA ILE A 830 3.47 20.16 -30.02
C ILE A 830 4.31 21.42 -29.79
N PHE A 831 3.67 22.55 -29.48
CA PHE A 831 4.35 23.81 -29.23
C PHE A 831 5.31 23.73 -28.04
N GLU A 832 4.85 23.19 -26.91
CA GLU A 832 5.69 23.01 -25.71
C GLU A 832 6.89 22.11 -25.99
N MET A 833 6.71 21.03 -26.75
CA MET A 833 7.83 20.16 -27.12
C MET A 833 8.84 20.87 -28.02
N LYS A 834 8.39 21.61 -29.04
CA LYS A 834 9.27 22.42 -29.92
C LYS A 834 10.07 23.44 -29.11
N ASP A 835 9.43 24.15 -28.18
CA ASP A 835 10.08 25.12 -27.30
C ASP A 835 11.12 24.47 -26.36
N GLN A 836 10.79 23.33 -25.74
CA GLN A 836 11.70 22.61 -24.84
C GLN A 836 12.95 22.10 -25.57
N ILE A 837 12.81 21.58 -26.78
CA ILE A 837 13.96 21.12 -27.60
C ILE A 837 14.82 22.31 -27.99
N SER A 838 14.21 23.42 -28.43
CA SER A 838 14.92 24.63 -28.81
C SER A 838 15.74 25.18 -27.64
N LYS A 839 15.13 25.30 -26.45
CA LYS A 839 15.82 25.72 -25.21
C LYS A 839 16.95 24.77 -24.82
N PHE A 840 16.73 23.46 -24.89
CA PHE A 840 17.75 22.46 -24.56
C PHE A 840 18.93 22.49 -25.54
N THR A 841 18.65 22.63 -26.84
CA THR A 841 19.67 22.72 -27.90
C THR A 841 20.50 23.98 -27.73
N LYS A 842 19.88 25.14 -27.51
CA LYS A 842 20.57 26.41 -27.20
C LYS A 842 21.49 26.29 -25.98
N LEU A 843 21.03 25.65 -24.90
CA LEU A 843 21.86 25.44 -23.70
C LEU A 843 23.09 24.58 -23.97
N VAL A 844 22.98 23.60 -24.88
CA VAL A 844 24.13 22.77 -25.27
C VAL A 844 25.07 23.54 -26.17
N GLU A 845 24.56 24.25 -27.19
CA GLU A 845 25.34 25.14 -28.06
C GLU A 845 26.19 26.11 -27.21
N VAL A 846 25.59 26.79 -26.22
CA VAL A 846 26.30 27.71 -25.30
C VAL A 846 27.34 26.99 -24.44
N ALA A 847 27.06 25.77 -23.99
CA ALA A 847 27.99 25.00 -23.17
C ALA A 847 29.19 24.47 -23.97
N THR A 848 29.03 24.21 -25.26
CA THR A 848 30.05 23.60 -26.14
C THR A 848 30.73 24.59 -27.08
N ARG A 849 30.31 25.87 -27.13
CA ARG A 849 30.84 26.90 -28.03
C ARG A 849 32.37 26.97 -28.07
N ASP A 850 33.03 27.06 -26.91
CA ASP A 850 34.50 27.17 -26.84
C ASP A 850 35.20 25.80 -26.65
N VAL A 851 34.68 24.73 -27.25
CA VAL A 851 35.32 23.42 -27.24
C VAL A 851 35.62 23.06 -28.69
N ASP A 852 36.83 23.41 -29.13
CA ASP A 852 37.26 23.16 -30.50
C ASP A 852 38.33 22.07 -30.53
N GLU A 853 38.19 21.24 -31.57
CA GLU A 853 39.28 20.43 -32.12
C GLU A 853 39.81 21.24 -33.31
N GLU A 854 41.13 21.36 -33.43
CA GLU A 854 41.75 21.85 -34.66
C GLU A 854 41.47 20.81 -35.74
N VAL A 855 40.60 21.17 -36.70
CA VAL A 855 40.17 20.30 -37.80
C VAL A 855 40.21 21.11 -39.09
N ASN A 856 40.84 20.56 -40.11
CA ASN A 856 40.94 21.16 -41.43
C ASN A 856 39.54 21.34 -42.06
N GLU A 857 39.34 22.43 -42.82
CA GLU A 857 38.04 22.75 -43.43
C GLU A 857 37.55 21.64 -44.38
N LYS A 858 38.48 21.01 -45.12
CA LYS A 858 38.19 19.85 -45.98
C LYS A 858 37.57 18.68 -45.22
N ASP A 859 38.12 18.33 -44.04
CA ASP A 859 37.60 17.26 -43.19
C ASP A 859 36.23 17.62 -42.59
N LYS A 860 36.00 18.89 -42.24
CA LYS A 860 34.69 19.39 -41.79
C LYS A 860 33.64 19.25 -42.90
N CYS A 861 34.01 19.58 -44.14
CA CYS A 861 33.13 19.42 -45.29
C CYS A 861 32.80 17.96 -45.59
N GLU A 862 33.80 17.06 -45.60
CA GLU A 862 33.56 15.63 -45.80
C GLU A 862 32.64 15.03 -44.73
N LEU A 863 32.84 15.39 -43.46
CA LEU A 863 32.00 14.93 -42.36
C LEU A 863 30.56 15.42 -42.52
N CYS A 864 30.36 16.69 -42.87
CA CYS A 864 29.04 17.25 -43.12
C CYS A 864 28.35 16.52 -44.28
N GLN A 865 29.03 16.37 -45.42
CA GLN A 865 28.49 15.69 -46.60
C GLN A 865 28.13 14.22 -46.32
N ARG A 866 28.93 13.49 -45.52
CA ARG A 866 28.60 12.11 -45.12
C ARG A 866 27.33 12.04 -44.26
N ILE A 867 27.13 13.00 -43.35
CA ILE A 867 25.91 13.10 -42.54
C ILE A 867 24.71 13.46 -43.44
N ALA A 868 24.87 14.44 -44.31
CA ALA A 868 23.84 14.89 -45.25
C ALA A 868 23.41 13.76 -46.21
N LYS A 869 24.35 12.99 -46.76
CA LYS A 869 24.06 11.83 -47.62
C LYS A 869 23.17 10.78 -46.93
N VAL A 870 23.37 10.52 -45.63
CA VAL A 870 22.48 9.62 -44.86
C VAL A 870 21.12 10.26 -44.61
N ALA A 871 21.05 11.57 -44.43
CA ALA A 871 19.78 12.29 -44.31
C ALA A 871 18.94 12.17 -45.60
N VAL A 872 19.58 12.19 -46.77
CA VAL A 872 18.92 12.12 -48.09
C VAL A 872 18.51 10.68 -48.45
N LYS A 873 19.37 9.69 -48.22
CA LYS A 873 19.12 8.29 -48.63
C LYS A 873 17.96 7.63 -47.88
N GLU A 874 17.60 8.12 -46.69
CA GLU A 874 16.46 7.62 -45.92
C GLU A 874 15.32 8.66 -45.94
N HIS A 875 14.53 8.73 -47.01
CA HIS A 875 13.34 9.58 -47.04
C HIS A 875 12.35 9.17 -45.92
N ALA A 876 12.16 10.09 -44.98
CA ALA A 876 11.61 9.87 -43.66
C ALA A 876 10.15 10.34 -43.54
N TYR A 877 9.22 9.64 -44.17
CA TYR A 877 7.81 9.99 -44.07
C TYR A 877 7.16 9.56 -42.73
N ASP A 878 7.78 8.65 -41.97
CA ASP A 878 7.29 8.23 -40.67
C ASP A 878 8.24 8.51 -39.49
N ALA A 879 7.68 8.52 -38.27
CA ALA A 879 8.41 8.80 -37.03
C ALA A 879 9.52 7.78 -36.72
N PHE A 880 9.44 6.56 -37.28
CA PHE A 880 10.44 5.52 -37.04
C PHE A 880 11.65 5.67 -37.96
N GLY A 881 11.43 6.02 -39.24
CA GLY A 881 12.46 6.37 -40.21
C GLY A 881 13.37 7.47 -39.66
N ARG A 882 12.82 8.58 -39.14
CA ARG A 882 13.61 9.65 -38.53
C ARG A 882 14.51 9.20 -37.37
N ILE A 883 14.04 8.26 -36.55
CA ILE A 883 14.87 7.67 -35.46
C ILE A 883 16.01 6.84 -36.04
N MET A 884 15.76 6.09 -37.12
CA MET A 884 16.77 5.28 -37.79
C MET A 884 17.83 6.15 -38.47
N THR A 885 17.40 7.22 -39.14
CA THR A 885 18.30 8.19 -39.77
C THR A 885 19.22 8.84 -38.75
N MET A 886 18.67 9.32 -37.62
CA MET A 886 19.48 9.87 -36.53
C MET A 886 20.42 8.85 -35.88
N LYS A 887 20.04 7.57 -35.81
CA LYS A 887 20.93 6.49 -35.34
C LYS A 887 22.05 6.21 -36.33
N ASN A 888 21.78 6.27 -37.63
CA ASN A 888 22.77 6.02 -38.67
C ASN A 888 23.76 7.19 -38.78
N MET A 889 23.30 8.42 -38.63
CA MET A 889 24.17 9.59 -38.43
C MET A 889 25.02 9.48 -37.15
N ASP A 890 24.45 9.02 -36.02
CA ASP A 890 25.20 8.75 -34.79
C ASP A 890 26.28 7.67 -34.99
N LYS A 891 26.01 6.62 -35.79
CA LYS A 891 27.04 5.62 -36.13
C LYS A 891 28.21 6.23 -36.91
N ILE A 892 27.94 7.13 -37.85
CA ILE A 892 28.98 7.86 -38.60
C ILE A 892 29.83 8.67 -37.62
N CYS A 893 29.22 9.47 -36.75
CA CYS A 893 29.97 10.31 -35.81
C CYS A 893 30.69 9.54 -34.70
N ARG A 894 30.31 8.30 -34.39
CA ARG A 894 31.11 7.42 -33.51
C ARG A 894 32.38 6.91 -34.19
N ARG A 895 32.36 6.71 -35.50
CA ARG A 895 33.50 6.18 -36.29
C ARG A 895 34.38 7.29 -36.86
N ALA A 896 33.94 8.54 -36.80
CA ALA A 896 34.71 9.70 -37.26
C ALA A 896 35.95 9.92 -36.40
N LYS A 897 37.06 10.31 -37.05
CA LYS A 897 38.32 10.74 -36.43
C LYS A 897 38.09 11.96 -35.52
N HIS A 898 37.29 12.92 -36.00
CA HIS A 898 36.91 14.15 -35.28
C HIS A 898 35.46 14.06 -34.78
N GLN A 899 35.25 13.30 -33.70
CA GLN A 899 33.92 13.01 -33.19
C GLN A 899 33.18 14.28 -32.74
N LEU A 900 33.87 15.22 -32.10
CA LEU A 900 33.25 16.43 -31.57
C LEU A 900 32.63 17.28 -32.68
N GLU A 901 33.41 17.51 -33.74
CA GLU A 901 33.02 18.31 -34.90
C GLU A 901 31.92 17.63 -35.74
N CYS A 902 31.99 16.30 -35.87
CA CYS A 902 30.92 15.52 -36.50
C CYS A 902 29.58 15.70 -35.77
N TYR A 903 29.56 15.64 -34.42
CA TYR A 903 28.31 15.84 -33.68
C TYR A 903 27.81 17.30 -33.70
N LYS A 904 28.69 18.31 -33.81
CA LYS A 904 28.26 19.70 -34.06
C LYS A 904 27.55 19.80 -35.42
N SER A 905 28.17 19.27 -36.46
CA SER A 905 27.61 19.20 -37.82
C SER A 905 26.28 18.44 -37.85
N LEU A 906 26.17 17.30 -37.14
CA LEU A 906 24.93 16.52 -37.03
C LEU A 906 23.79 17.35 -36.42
N ILE A 907 24.06 18.13 -35.37
CA ILE A 907 23.04 18.94 -34.69
C ILE A 907 22.56 20.07 -35.61
N GLU A 908 23.46 20.71 -36.34
CA GLU A 908 23.10 21.77 -37.28
C GLU A 908 22.41 21.24 -38.53
N VAL A 909 22.87 20.12 -39.09
CA VAL A 909 22.23 19.46 -40.22
C VAL A 909 20.80 19.04 -39.83
N GLY A 910 20.63 18.38 -38.69
CA GLY A 910 19.30 18.05 -38.16
C GLY A 910 18.44 19.29 -37.94
N LYS A 911 19.01 20.39 -37.44
CA LYS A 911 18.28 21.66 -37.25
C LYS A 911 17.73 22.20 -38.57
N ARG A 912 18.57 22.34 -39.59
CA ARG A 912 18.18 22.99 -40.85
C ARG A 912 17.27 22.10 -41.69
N VAL A 913 17.55 20.80 -41.77
CA VAL A 913 16.72 19.83 -42.52
C VAL A 913 15.31 19.72 -41.93
N TYR A 914 15.16 19.64 -40.61
CA TYR A 914 13.85 19.43 -39.98
C TYR A 914 13.10 20.70 -39.61
N GLU A 915 13.78 21.85 -39.38
CA GLU A 915 13.11 23.12 -39.04
C GLU A 915 12.91 24.04 -40.25
N ARG A 916 13.79 23.99 -41.27
CA ARG A 916 13.77 24.93 -42.41
C ARG A 916 13.39 24.30 -43.74
N GLY A 917 13.23 22.97 -43.80
CA GLY A 917 12.85 22.26 -45.03
C GLY A 917 13.91 22.30 -46.13
N THR A 918 15.14 22.73 -45.81
CA THR A 918 16.24 22.78 -46.78
C THR A 918 16.76 21.38 -47.09
N THR A 919 17.14 21.14 -48.34
CA THR A 919 17.73 19.86 -48.73
C THR A 919 19.06 19.67 -48.00
N PRO A 920 19.37 18.46 -47.50
CA PRO A 920 20.56 18.22 -46.69
C PRO A 920 21.89 18.62 -47.36
N TYR A 921 21.93 18.68 -48.70
CA TYR A 921 23.08 19.16 -49.46
C TYR A 921 23.29 20.67 -49.36
N MET A 922 22.23 21.48 -49.48
CA MET A 922 22.33 22.94 -49.30
C MET A 922 22.73 23.31 -47.87
N VAL A 923 22.33 22.48 -46.91
CA VAL A 923 22.66 22.66 -45.50
C VAL A 923 24.18 22.61 -45.24
N CYS A 924 24.93 21.75 -45.94
CA CYS A 924 26.39 21.70 -45.76
C CYS A 924 27.12 22.85 -46.47
N LYS A 925 26.59 23.33 -47.60
CA LYS A 925 27.07 24.53 -48.29
C LYS A 925 26.98 25.75 -47.38
N ASP A 926 25.90 25.88 -46.62
CA ASP A 926 25.67 27.00 -45.71
C ASP A 926 26.31 26.87 -44.31
N ILE A 927 26.75 25.68 -43.89
CA ILE A 927 27.32 25.45 -42.54
C ILE A 927 28.84 25.70 -42.55
N ASN A 928 29.54 25.18 -43.56
CA ASN A 928 31.00 25.18 -43.63
C ASN A 928 31.54 25.86 -44.91
N LYS A 929 30.70 26.57 -45.68
CA LYS A 929 31.05 27.13 -47.01
C LYS A 929 31.66 26.07 -47.95
N CYS A 930 31.18 24.83 -47.86
CA CYS A 930 31.64 23.75 -48.73
C CYS A 930 31.11 24.00 -50.14
N ASN A 931 31.98 24.25 -51.11
CA ASN A 931 31.60 24.26 -52.52
C ASN A 931 31.15 22.89 -53.00
#